data_AF-A0A8C1HHA2-F1
#
_entry.id   AF-A0A8C1HHA2-F1
#
_cell.length_a   1.000
_cell.length_b   1.000
_cell.length_c   1.000
_cell.angle_alpha   90.00
_cell.angle_beta   90.00
_cell.angle_gamma   90.00
#
_symmetry.space_group_name_H-M   'P 1'
#
loop_
_entity.id
_entity.type
_entity.pdbx_description
1 polymer ?
#
loop_
_entity_poly.entity_id
_entity_poly.type
_entity_poly.pdbx_seq_one_letter_code
_entity_poly.pdbx_strand_id
1 'polypeptide(L)'
;MQIGWCTLNCRFNQEEGVGDTPDSYAYDGNRVRKWNVTTTNYGKSWAAGDIVSCLIDLDEGTITFCLNGQSLGVAFSNIKTGPGVAYFPAISLSFKESVAFNFGSRPLRYPYYFYACYLPLQSPPTTDLIKANRLLGYLKTVLSTSIDTQEEKLVERDSGTWQIQGDPTILVTLAHIFNHFAPLMCKVYLVEDVLMNFLLSILEGGGSVDEHPLIQQLLDLFWLLMEDHEVNECLKQLMMSLLRAYRFSPIIPDLGFQIHYLRLTTAILRHEKSRKYLITFDVLRSVVFFYIKTPLRVKEAGLDELIPTTWWPTRFDKEGKDERDTCEETAEERLRRRAYERGCHRLKKRIEVVEELQVQILRLMLNNKDKGTGEASRYIFLNKFRKFLQENASNRGNPTVLCPPEYMVCFIHRLITAIRSYWDEGKRKSPGSISSEDAYVPPQLFYNGKVDYFDLQRLGGLLSHLKKTLKDDLAAKANIIIDPAEIQASSMDDLDEDEETGAAQRPSGAVAMGGALARPSWLSSPTLGRANRFLSTAAVSLMTPRRPLAPPEKVKVRTLAVEQRTEEDIEGSHGNDGLLLGRPLEEPDQPITEKSLLEILDGVVMMYNLSVHQQLGKMVVVSDDVHEYAVALKDTEEKIARCPSRRLDILEELQKSQKVFAEKLNHLSRRLAWINATIYSKEKMLDVYWLLRVCIRTIEHSDSTGSLFAFMPEFYLNVAMNSYSALKNYFSPSNCMEELPGIIKSFLSQLSGNMKSLCNEL
;
A
#
# COMPACT_ATOMS: atom_id res chain seq x y z
N MET A 1 24.44 -6.24 -1.47
CA MET A 1 24.49 -5.26 -2.57
C MET A 1 25.83 -4.53 -2.61
N GLN A 2 26.47 -4.48 -3.77
CA GLN A 2 27.64 -3.63 -4.08
C GLN A 2 27.32 -2.83 -5.34
N ILE A 3 27.53 -1.51 -5.35
CA ILE A 3 27.23 -0.62 -6.49
C ILE A 3 28.43 0.23 -6.86
N GLY A 4 28.69 0.42 -8.15
CA GLY A 4 29.74 1.32 -8.61
C GLY A 4 30.02 1.21 -10.10
N TRP A 5 31.29 1.09 -10.47
CA TRP A 5 31.78 1.17 -11.85
C TRP A 5 32.67 -0.02 -12.18
N CYS A 6 32.61 -0.51 -13.41
CA CYS A 6 33.56 -1.50 -13.92
C CYS A 6 34.02 -1.16 -15.34
N THR A 7 35.15 -1.71 -15.76
CA THR A 7 35.59 -1.67 -17.17
C THR A 7 35.16 -2.92 -17.91
N LEU A 8 35.30 -2.93 -19.24
CA LEU A 8 35.02 -4.10 -20.10
C LEU A 8 35.87 -5.34 -19.77
N ASN A 9 37.00 -5.16 -19.08
CA ASN A 9 37.89 -6.27 -18.70
C ASN A 9 37.41 -7.02 -17.46
N CYS A 10 36.41 -6.49 -16.75
CA CYS A 10 35.87 -7.11 -15.55
C CYS A 10 35.12 -8.41 -15.91
N ARG A 11 35.51 -9.52 -15.29
CA ARG A 11 34.82 -10.82 -15.39
C ARG A 11 34.10 -11.09 -14.09
N PHE A 12 32.81 -11.40 -14.17
CA PHE A 12 31.98 -11.71 -13.01
C PHE A 12 31.67 -13.21 -12.98
N ASN A 13 31.53 -13.75 -11.77
CA ASN A 13 31.06 -15.11 -11.54
C ASN A 13 30.16 -15.13 -10.28
N GLN A 14 29.83 -16.32 -9.76
CA GLN A 14 28.95 -16.44 -8.58
C GLN A 14 29.61 -15.93 -7.28
N GLU A 15 30.94 -15.91 -7.22
CA GLU A 15 31.72 -15.53 -6.04
C GLU A 15 32.27 -14.10 -6.15
N GLU A 16 32.57 -13.63 -7.36
CA GLU A 16 33.18 -12.34 -7.66
C GLU A 16 32.18 -11.37 -8.28
N GLY A 17 31.84 -10.33 -7.51
CA GLY A 17 30.98 -9.24 -7.91
C GLY A 17 31.73 -7.96 -8.26
N VAL A 18 30.97 -6.86 -8.34
CA VAL A 18 31.52 -5.52 -8.59
C VAL A 18 32.33 -5.08 -7.38
N GLY A 19 33.58 -4.70 -7.61
CA GLY A 19 34.53 -4.32 -6.58
C GLY A 19 35.50 -5.45 -6.17
N ASP A 20 35.28 -6.68 -6.62
CA ASP A 20 36.16 -7.81 -6.29
C ASP A 20 37.32 -7.97 -7.29
N THR A 21 37.29 -7.25 -8.41
CA THR A 21 38.33 -7.29 -9.46
C THR A 21 39.14 -5.99 -9.52
N PRO A 22 40.38 -6.01 -10.07
CA PRO A 22 41.18 -4.79 -10.26
C PRO A 22 40.54 -3.76 -11.21
N ASP A 23 39.60 -4.22 -12.04
CA ASP A 23 38.91 -3.45 -13.07
C ASP A 23 37.50 -3.02 -12.66
N SER A 24 37.17 -3.13 -11.36
CA SER A 24 35.89 -2.69 -10.80
C SER A 24 36.06 -2.00 -9.44
N TYR A 25 35.17 -1.06 -9.18
CA TYR A 25 35.18 -0.19 -8.01
C TYR A 25 33.76 -0.12 -7.46
N ALA A 26 33.57 -0.50 -6.19
CA ALA A 26 32.24 -0.52 -5.60
C ALA A 26 32.18 0.09 -4.20
N TYR A 27 30.97 0.51 -3.85
CA TYR A 27 30.57 0.87 -2.51
C TYR A 27 29.51 -0.13 -2.00
N ASP A 28 29.72 -0.62 -0.78
CA ASP A 28 28.80 -1.45 -0.01
C ASP A 28 28.39 -0.65 1.23
N GLY A 29 27.21 -0.03 1.17
CA GLY A 29 26.65 0.74 2.27
C GLY A 29 26.01 -0.13 3.36
N ASN A 30 25.89 -1.44 3.21
CA ASN A 30 25.49 -2.29 4.34
C ASN A 30 26.70 -2.55 5.25
N ARG A 31 27.85 -2.87 4.66
CA ARG A 31 29.11 -3.10 5.38
C ARG A 31 29.93 -1.84 5.60
N VAL A 32 29.48 -0.69 5.09
CA VAL A 32 30.14 0.63 5.19
C VAL A 32 31.59 0.58 4.67
N ARG A 33 31.74 0.02 3.48
CA ARG A 33 33.03 -0.31 2.87
C ARG A 33 33.07 0.04 1.40
N LYS A 34 34.27 0.32 0.91
CA LYS A 34 34.59 0.37 -0.53
C LYS A 34 35.40 -0.86 -0.93
N TRP A 35 35.22 -1.31 -2.16
CA TRP A 35 35.77 -2.54 -2.72
C TRP A 35 36.49 -2.27 -4.04
N ASN A 36 37.76 -2.69 -4.11
CA ASN A 36 38.55 -2.86 -5.34
C ASN A 36 39.61 -3.93 -5.06
N VAL A 37 39.28 -5.20 -5.33
CA VAL A 37 40.00 -6.43 -4.90
C VAL A 37 40.03 -6.62 -3.39
N THR A 38 40.39 -5.57 -2.66
CA THR A 38 40.43 -5.51 -1.20
C THR A 38 39.37 -4.55 -0.69
N THR A 39 38.99 -4.72 0.57
CA THR A 39 37.96 -3.92 1.23
C THR A 39 38.54 -2.98 2.27
N THR A 40 38.08 -1.72 2.28
CA THR A 40 38.45 -0.71 3.27
C THR A 40 37.22 0.05 3.76
N ASN A 41 37.27 0.56 5.00
CA ASN A 41 36.17 1.33 5.57
C ASN A 41 35.92 2.61 4.76
N TYR A 42 34.68 2.86 4.38
CA TYR A 42 34.29 4.05 3.61
C TYR A 42 32.79 4.32 3.70
N GLY A 43 32.42 5.59 3.80
CA GLY A 43 31.05 6.05 3.70
C GLY A 43 30.21 5.86 4.98
N LYS A 44 28.90 5.73 4.78
CA LYS A 44 27.89 5.57 5.86
C LYS A 44 27.05 4.31 5.62
N SER A 45 26.22 3.93 6.59
CA SER A 45 25.25 2.86 6.38
C SER A 45 24.02 3.37 5.59
N TRP A 46 23.61 2.63 4.55
CA TRP A 46 22.39 2.94 3.80
C TRP A 46 21.15 2.26 4.40
N ALA A 47 20.00 2.77 4.00
CA ALA A 47 18.68 2.30 4.39
C ALA A 47 17.81 2.08 3.14
N ALA A 48 16.80 1.22 3.26
CA ALA A 48 15.81 1.06 2.19
C ALA A 48 15.19 2.41 1.80
N GLY A 49 15.24 2.74 0.51
CA GLY A 49 14.74 4.00 -0.03
C GLY A 49 15.72 5.17 0.04
N ASP A 50 16.98 4.97 0.46
CA ASP A 50 18.03 5.95 0.20
C ASP A 50 18.37 6.03 -1.29
N ILE A 51 18.92 7.18 -1.68
CA ILE A 51 19.42 7.41 -3.04
C ILE A 51 20.93 7.55 -2.99
N VAL A 52 21.61 6.66 -3.73
CA VAL A 52 23.06 6.70 -3.91
C VAL A 52 23.36 7.33 -5.27
N SER A 53 24.16 8.39 -5.29
CA SER A 53 24.75 8.94 -6.51
C SER A 53 26.17 8.41 -6.67
N CYS A 54 26.48 7.85 -7.84
CA CYS A 54 27.80 7.34 -8.18
C CYS A 54 28.44 8.30 -9.17
N LEU A 55 29.49 9.00 -8.76
CA LEU A 55 30.16 10.03 -9.55
C LEU A 55 31.52 9.48 -10.02
N ILE A 56 31.88 9.74 -11.27
CA ILE A 56 33.18 9.39 -11.84
C ILE A 56 33.71 10.59 -12.62
N ASP A 57 34.95 10.97 -12.31
CA ASP A 57 35.69 12.02 -12.99
C ASP A 57 36.89 11.36 -13.66
N LEU A 58 36.89 11.32 -15.00
CA LEU A 58 37.95 10.69 -15.77
C LEU A 58 39.13 11.63 -16.02
N ASP A 59 38.95 12.95 -15.86
CA ASP A 59 40.01 13.94 -16.00
C ASP A 59 40.88 13.96 -14.75
N GLU A 60 40.24 13.97 -13.57
CA GLU A 60 40.92 13.86 -12.26
C GLU A 60 41.21 12.41 -11.85
N GLY A 61 40.64 11.43 -12.56
CA GLY A 61 40.81 10.01 -12.26
C GLY A 61 40.25 9.62 -10.88
N THR A 62 39.07 10.12 -10.52
CA THR A 62 38.44 9.89 -9.21
C THR A 62 37.05 9.27 -9.31
N ILE A 63 36.67 8.50 -8.29
CA ILE A 63 35.30 8.02 -8.08
C ILE A 63 34.83 8.47 -6.70
N THR A 64 33.64 9.06 -6.65
CA THR A 64 33.01 9.59 -5.43
C THR A 64 31.59 9.05 -5.31
N PHE A 65 31.18 8.66 -4.10
CA PHE A 65 29.79 8.29 -3.82
C PHE A 65 29.13 9.36 -2.96
N CYS A 66 27.83 9.56 -3.19
CA CYS A 66 27.01 10.43 -2.35
C CYS A 66 25.78 9.67 -1.88
N LEU A 67 25.38 9.90 -0.63
CA LEU A 67 24.19 9.32 -0.03
C LEU A 67 23.20 10.45 0.28
N ASN A 68 22.02 10.41 -0.33
CA ASN A 68 20.96 11.41 -0.17
C ASN A 68 21.45 12.86 -0.37
N GLY A 69 22.26 13.09 -1.41
CA GLY A 69 22.80 14.41 -1.72
C GLY A 69 24.09 14.77 -0.97
N GLN A 70 24.46 14.03 0.08
CA GLN A 70 25.69 14.28 0.85
C GLN A 70 26.87 13.48 0.29
N SER A 71 27.97 14.16 -0.04
CA SER A 71 29.21 13.49 -0.43
C SER A 71 29.78 12.66 0.72
N LEU A 72 30.24 11.45 0.40
CA LEU A 72 30.94 10.56 1.33
C LEU A 72 32.47 10.72 1.25
N GLY A 73 32.95 11.73 0.51
CA GLY A 73 34.36 11.93 0.19
C GLY A 73 34.83 11.06 -0.99
N VAL A 74 36.03 11.33 -1.51
CA VAL A 74 36.61 10.57 -2.62
C VAL A 74 36.82 9.11 -2.21
N ALA A 75 36.20 8.18 -2.93
CA ALA A 75 36.33 6.75 -2.66
C ALA A 75 37.60 6.20 -3.29
N PHE A 76 37.88 6.56 -4.54
CA PHE A 76 39.03 6.08 -5.28
C PHE A 76 39.70 7.24 -6.01
N SER A 77 41.03 7.23 -6.04
CA SER A 77 41.88 8.18 -6.75
C SER A 77 42.82 7.40 -7.66
N ASN A 78 43.32 8.03 -8.72
CA ASN A 78 44.21 7.41 -9.70
C ASN A 78 43.59 6.16 -10.36
N ILE A 79 42.29 6.22 -10.69
CA ILE A 79 41.65 5.14 -11.45
C ILE A 79 42.29 5.03 -12.84
N LYS A 80 42.21 3.85 -13.47
CA LYS A 80 42.79 3.65 -14.80
C LYS A 80 42.10 4.57 -15.81
N THR A 81 42.88 5.37 -16.54
CA THR A 81 42.38 6.25 -17.60
C THR A 81 43.25 6.10 -18.85
N GLY A 82 42.75 6.57 -19.99
CA GLY A 82 43.47 6.55 -21.27
C GLY A 82 42.77 5.78 -22.38
N PRO A 83 43.40 5.67 -23.56
CA PRO A 83 42.78 5.07 -24.74
C PRO A 83 42.34 3.61 -24.49
N GLY A 84 41.12 3.28 -24.90
CA GLY A 84 40.55 1.93 -24.76
C GLY A 84 39.99 1.61 -23.38
N VAL A 85 40.05 2.54 -22.42
CA VAL A 85 39.42 2.39 -21.11
C VAL A 85 38.05 3.07 -21.11
N ALA A 86 37.00 2.30 -20.85
CA ALA A 86 35.65 2.79 -20.68
C ALA A 86 35.04 2.19 -19.41
N TYR A 87 34.30 3.01 -18.67
CA TYR A 87 33.61 2.61 -17.45
C TYR A 87 32.10 2.48 -17.66
N PHE A 88 31.52 1.48 -17.02
CA PHE A 88 30.11 1.14 -17.07
C PHE A 88 29.57 1.10 -15.64
N PRO A 89 28.36 1.63 -15.39
CA PRO A 89 27.68 1.42 -14.12
C PRO A 89 27.46 -0.07 -13.89
N ALA A 90 27.77 -0.55 -12.70
CA ALA A 90 27.70 -1.96 -12.37
C ALA A 90 27.14 -2.16 -10.95
N ILE A 91 26.43 -3.28 -10.77
CA ILE A 91 25.89 -3.69 -9.47
C ILE A 91 26.04 -5.21 -9.28
N SER A 92 26.22 -5.61 -8.03
CA SER A 92 26.02 -6.99 -7.58
C SER A 92 24.90 -7.03 -6.54
N LEU A 93 23.90 -7.88 -6.78
CA LEU A 93 22.73 -8.07 -5.94
C LEU A 93 22.72 -9.49 -5.37
N SER A 94 22.42 -9.60 -4.08
CA SER A 94 22.11 -10.86 -3.41
C SER A 94 20.62 -11.20 -3.55
N PHE A 95 20.24 -12.42 -3.16
CA PHE A 95 18.85 -12.87 -3.22
C PHE A 95 17.92 -11.92 -2.43
N LYS A 96 16.77 -11.57 -3.02
CA LYS A 96 15.75 -10.63 -2.49
C LYS A 96 16.16 -9.15 -2.41
N GLU A 97 17.32 -8.75 -2.93
CA GLU A 97 17.66 -7.33 -3.05
C GLU A 97 17.00 -6.71 -4.29
N SER A 98 16.61 -5.44 -4.19
CA SER A 98 15.98 -4.69 -5.29
C SER A 98 16.49 -3.25 -5.30
N VAL A 99 16.68 -2.72 -6.51
CA VAL A 99 17.19 -1.37 -6.76
C VAL A 99 16.47 -0.76 -7.97
N ALA A 100 16.33 0.56 -7.98
CA ALA A 100 15.85 1.31 -9.14
C ALA A 100 16.96 2.23 -9.64
N PHE A 101 17.28 2.12 -10.93
CA PHE A 101 18.28 2.98 -11.57
C PHE A 101 17.62 4.19 -12.21
N ASN A 102 18.26 5.35 -12.11
CA ASN A 102 17.94 6.51 -12.91
C ASN A 102 19.21 7.00 -13.59
N PHE A 103 19.38 6.63 -14.86
CA PHE A 103 20.50 7.06 -15.68
C PHE A 103 20.28 8.44 -16.32
N GLY A 104 19.17 9.12 -16.02
CA GLY A 104 18.79 10.41 -16.60
C GLY A 104 17.48 10.39 -17.40
N SER A 105 16.82 9.23 -17.49
CA SER A 105 15.48 9.09 -18.09
C SER A 105 14.39 9.87 -17.34
N ARG A 106 14.69 10.29 -16.10
CA ARG A 106 13.85 11.13 -15.23
C ARG A 106 14.72 12.17 -14.54
N PRO A 107 14.16 13.28 -14.05
CA PRO A 107 14.90 14.27 -13.26
C PRO A 107 15.69 13.62 -12.12
N LEU A 108 16.94 14.03 -11.93
CA LEU A 108 17.73 13.59 -10.78
C LEU A 108 17.23 14.31 -9.53
N ARG A 109 16.98 13.57 -8.44
CA ARG A 109 16.60 14.16 -7.15
C ARG A 109 17.70 15.06 -6.58
N TYR A 110 18.95 14.66 -6.76
CA TYR A 110 20.14 15.37 -6.30
C TYR A 110 21.01 15.72 -7.51
N PRO A 111 20.69 16.80 -8.24
CA PRO A 111 21.47 17.20 -9.40
C PRO A 111 22.81 17.81 -8.96
N TYR A 112 23.92 17.20 -9.39
CA TYR A 112 25.28 17.72 -9.14
C TYR A 112 25.78 18.68 -10.24
N TYR A 113 24.94 18.99 -11.24
CA TYR A 113 25.25 19.90 -12.35
C TYR A 113 25.73 21.27 -11.88
N PHE A 114 25.03 21.85 -10.89
CA PHE A 114 25.24 23.23 -10.45
C PHE A 114 26.44 23.42 -9.51
N TYR A 115 26.90 22.35 -8.86
CA TYR A 115 27.93 22.43 -7.82
C TYR A 115 29.25 21.76 -8.22
N ALA A 116 29.26 20.83 -9.17
CA ALA A 116 30.45 20.03 -9.48
C ALA A 116 30.55 19.57 -10.95
N CYS A 117 29.79 20.16 -11.89
CA CYS A 117 29.87 19.90 -13.34
C CYS A 117 29.62 18.44 -13.82
N TYR A 118 29.19 17.52 -12.96
CA TYR A 118 28.84 16.16 -13.35
C TYR A 118 27.56 16.10 -14.19
N LEU A 119 27.56 15.39 -15.31
CA LEU A 119 26.40 15.16 -16.19
C LEU A 119 25.74 13.79 -15.92
N PRO A 120 24.42 13.60 -16.21
CA PRO A 120 23.84 12.26 -16.17
C PRO A 120 24.30 11.47 -17.39
N LEU A 121 24.18 10.14 -17.35
CA LEU A 121 24.49 9.31 -18.51
C LEU A 121 23.56 9.58 -19.69
N GLN A 122 22.28 9.86 -19.41
CA GLN A 122 21.30 10.32 -20.39
C GLN A 122 20.96 11.78 -20.12
N SER A 123 21.34 12.66 -21.04
CA SER A 123 21.06 14.10 -20.93
C SER A 123 19.55 14.40 -20.86
N PRO A 124 19.14 15.42 -20.09
CA PRO A 124 17.75 15.89 -20.08
C PRO A 124 17.26 16.27 -21.48
N PRO A 125 15.97 16.07 -21.79
CA PRO A 125 15.39 16.45 -23.09
C PRO A 125 15.14 17.98 -23.16
N THR A 126 16.23 18.77 -23.24
CA THR A 126 16.19 20.25 -23.12
C THR A 126 15.21 20.93 -24.08
N THR A 127 15.18 20.50 -25.34
CA THR A 127 14.27 21.07 -26.36
C THR A 127 12.80 20.87 -25.96
N ASP A 128 12.45 19.66 -25.53
CA ASP A 128 11.09 19.36 -25.11
C ASP A 128 10.72 20.07 -23.81
N LEU A 129 11.66 20.20 -22.87
CA LEU A 129 11.48 20.94 -21.61
C LEU A 129 11.14 22.41 -21.87
N ILE A 130 11.90 23.08 -22.75
CA ILE A 130 11.64 24.48 -23.11
C ILE A 130 10.26 24.59 -23.77
N LYS A 131 9.93 23.68 -24.68
CA LYS A 131 8.62 23.67 -25.37
C LYS A 131 7.47 23.45 -24.39
N ALA A 132 7.58 22.46 -23.49
CA ALA A 132 6.56 22.15 -22.50
C ALA A 132 6.31 23.33 -21.55
N ASN A 133 7.37 23.96 -21.04
CA ASN A 133 7.25 25.13 -20.17
C ASN A 133 6.59 26.33 -20.87
N ARG A 134 6.91 26.58 -22.13
CA ARG A 134 6.24 27.63 -22.92
C ARG A 134 4.76 27.35 -23.12
N LEU A 135 4.40 26.13 -23.51
CA LEU A 135 3.00 25.71 -23.69
C LEU A 135 2.21 25.78 -22.39
N LEU A 136 2.81 25.40 -21.26
CA LEU A 136 2.22 25.53 -19.94
C LEU A 136 2.00 27.00 -19.56
N GLY A 137 2.97 27.88 -19.89
CA GLY A 137 2.82 29.32 -19.76
C GLY A 137 1.63 29.86 -20.55
N TYR A 138 1.50 29.47 -21.83
CA TYR A 138 0.35 29.83 -22.66
C TYR A 138 -0.96 29.31 -22.09
N LEU A 139 -0.99 28.07 -21.62
CA LEU A 139 -2.16 27.49 -20.95
C LEU A 139 -2.57 28.35 -19.75
N LYS A 140 -1.64 28.71 -18.88
CA LYS A 140 -1.90 29.57 -17.71
C LYS A 140 -2.47 30.93 -18.12
N THR A 141 -1.86 31.59 -19.12
CA THR A 141 -2.32 32.89 -19.63
C THR A 141 -3.72 32.80 -20.22
N VAL A 142 -4.02 31.76 -21.00
CA VAL A 142 -5.34 31.58 -21.60
C VAL A 142 -6.41 31.33 -20.53
N LEU A 143 -6.11 30.53 -19.50
CA LEU A 143 -7.02 30.28 -18.38
C LEU A 143 -7.25 31.52 -17.50
N SER A 144 -6.29 32.46 -17.44
CA SER A 144 -6.42 33.72 -16.72
C SER A 144 -7.00 34.86 -17.57
N THR A 145 -7.47 34.60 -18.78
CA THR A 145 -8.00 35.63 -19.69
C THR A 145 -9.48 35.40 -19.99
N SER A 146 -10.26 36.49 -20.05
CA SER A 146 -11.66 36.49 -20.49
C SER A 146 -11.88 37.56 -21.56
N ILE A 147 -12.83 37.32 -22.49
CA ILE A 147 -13.23 38.32 -23.49
C ILE A 147 -14.40 39.12 -22.92
N ASP A 148 -14.23 40.43 -22.76
CA ASP A 148 -15.34 41.31 -22.46
C ASP A 148 -16.15 41.56 -23.74
N THR A 149 -17.38 41.04 -23.76
CA THR A 149 -18.30 41.20 -24.89
C THR A 149 -18.83 42.63 -25.08
N GLN A 150 -18.68 43.50 -24.09
CA GLN A 150 -19.09 44.91 -24.18
C GLN A 150 -17.98 45.83 -24.70
N GLU A 151 -16.71 45.54 -24.36
CA GLU A 151 -15.55 46.35 -24.77
C GLU A 151 -14.66 45.71 -25.86
N GLU A 152 -14.93 44.48 -26.29
CA GLU A 152 -14.10 43.69 -27.22
C GLU A 152 -12.62 43.59 -26.78
N LYS A 153 -12.36 43.62 -25.47
CA LYS A 153 -11.00 43.57 -24.89
C LYS A 153 -10.79 42.31 -24.08
N LEU A 154 -9.53 41.90 -24.01
CA LEU A 154 -9.08 40.85 -23.11
C LEU A 154 -8.93 41.42 -21.70
N VAL A 155 -9.64 40.81 -20.75
CA VAL A 155 -9.59 41.17 -19.33
C VAL A 155 -8.97 40.01 -18.56
N GLU A 156 -7.96 40.33 -17.74
CA GLU A 156 -7.33 39.36 -16.86
C GLU A 156 -8.27 39.01 -15.69
N ARG A 157 -8.42 37.72 -15.42
CA ARG A 157 -9.20 37.17 -14.31
C ARG A 157 -8.34 36.24 -13.47
N ASP A 158 -8.77 36.05 -12.24
CA ASP A 158 -8.19 34.98 -11.42
C ASP A 158 -8.48 33.62 -12.08
N SER A 159 -7.40 32.90 -12.37
CA SER A 159 -7.43 31.56 -12.95
C SER A 159 -8.36 30.61 -12.18
N GLY A 160 -8.47 30.74 -10.86
CA GLY A 160 -9.37 29.93 -10.02
C GLY A 160 -10.86 30.05 -10.34
N THR A 161 -11.25 31.09 -11.08
CA THR A 161 -12.66 31.35 -11.45
C THR A 161 -13.05 30.85 -12.83
N TRP A 162 -12.10 30.28 -13.59
CA TRP A 162 -12.35 29.79 -14.94
C TRP A 162 -13.37 28.65 -14.95
N GLN A 163 -14.18 28.51 -16.01
CA GLN A 163 -15.12 27.40 -16.19
C GLN A 163 -15.10 26.92 -17.65
N ILE A 164 -15.23 25.60 -17.82
CA ILE A 164 -15.18 24.93 -19.14
C ILE A 164 -16.37 25.32 -20.02
N GLN A 165 -17.52 25.58 -19.40
CA GLN A 165 -18.68 26.17 -20.06
C GLN A 165 -18.40 27.66 -20.32
N GLY A 166 -17.53 27.94 -21.29
CA GLY A 166 -17.00 29.27 -21.56
C GLY A 166 -16.92 29.61 -23.04
N ASP A 167 -16.21 30.71 -23.32
CA ASP A 167 -16.02 31.30 -24.65
C ASP A 167 -15.44 30.28 -25.65
N PRO A 168 -16.13 29.98 -26.76
CA PRO A 168 -15.63 29.06 -27.79
C PRO A 168 -14.21 29.41 -28.28
N THR A 169 -13.85 30.69 -28.29
CA THR A 169 -12.52 31.17 -28.70
C THR A 169 -11.43 30.66 -27.76
N ILE A 170 -11.70 30.67 -26.45
CA ILE A 170 -10.78 30.14 -25.44
C ILE A 170 -10.62 28.64 -25.62
N LEU A 171 -11.73 27.90 -25.78
CA LEU A 171 -11.67 26.44 -25.98
C LEU A 171 -10.92 26.03 -27.26
N VAL A 172 -11.14 26.74 -28.38
CA VAL A 172 -10.40 26.49 -29.63
C VAL A 172 -8.91 26.82 -29.47
N THR A 173 -8.59 27.90 -28.77
CA THR A 173 -7.18 28.26 -28.47
C THR A 173 -6.53 27.18 -27.59
N LEU A 174 -7.23 26.70 -26.57
CA LEU A 174 -6.78 25.59 -25.73
C LEU A 174 -6.57 24.32 -26.55
N ALA A 175 -7.48 23.97 -27.47
CA ALA A 175 -7.33 22.81 -28.34
C ALA A 175 -6.03 22.87 -29.17
N HIS A 176 -5.67 24.04 -29.70
CA HIS A 176 -4.40 24.23 -30.41
C HIS A 176 -3.17 24.09 -29.51
N ILE A 177 -3.25 24.56 -28.26
CA ILE A 177 -2.18 24.34 -27.26
C ILE A 177 -2.04 22.85 -26.96
N PHE A 178 -3.16 22.16 -26.73
CA PHE A 178 -3.21 20.73 -26.39
C PHE A 178 -2.68 19.83 -27.50
N ASN A 179 -2.91 20.16 -28.77
CA ASN A 179 -2.33 19.45 -29.92
C ASN A 179 -0.79 19.38 -29.88
N HIS A 180 -0.12 20.32 -29.21
CA HIS A 180 1.33 20.30 -29.01
C HIS A 180 1.77 19.89 -27.60
N PHE A 181 0.90 20.06 -26.61
CA PHE A 181 1.17 19.77 -25.21
C PHE A 181 0.93 18.28 -24.88
N ALA A 182 -0.14 17.68 -25.40
CA ALA A 182 -0.53 16.31 -25.08
C ALA A 182 0.55 15.27 -25.40
N PRO A 183 1.22 15.29 -26.57
CA PRO A 183 2.28 14.33 -26.87
C PRO A 183 3.52 14.47 -25.95
N LEU A 184 3.74 15.67 -25.39
CA LEU A 184 4.81 15.91 -24.42
C LEU A 184 4.43 15.33 -23.05
N MET A 185 3.16 15.39 -22.66
CA MET A 185 2.66 14.84 -21.39
C MET A 185 2.61 13.30 -21.35
N CYS A 186 2.95 12.62 -22.44
CA CYS A 186 3.23 11.19 -22.43
C CYS A 186 4.68 10.86 -22.03
N LYS A 187 5.59 11.85 -22.05
CA LYS A 187 7.00 11.66 -21.72
C LYS A 187 7.22 11.80 -20.22
N VAL A 188 7.65 10.69 -19.61
CA VAL A 188 7.90 10.57 -18.17
C VAL A 188 8.70 11.71 -17.56
N TYR A 189 9.80 12.12 -18.21
CA TYR A 189 10.65 13.21 -17.73
C TYR A 189 9.86 14.52 -17.61
N LEU A 190 9.05 14.85 -18.63
CA LEU A 190 8.29 16.09 -18.69
C LEU A 190 7.11 16.08 -17.72
N VAL A 191 6.47 14.93 -17.52
CA VAL A 191 5.41 14.80 -16.51
C VAL A 191 5.95 15.07 -15.11
N GLU A 192 7.12 14.51 -14.78
CA GLU A 192 7.75 14.68 -13.46
C GLU A 192 8.31 16.09 -13.26
N ASP A 193 8.97 16.67 -14.27
CA ASP A 193 9.65 17.98 -14.16
C ASP A 193 8.72 19.19 -14.39
N VAL A 194 7.72 19.06 -15.26
CA VAL A 194 6.87 20.18 -15.69
C VAL A 194 5.48 20.06 -15.06
N LEU A 195 4.73 19.00 -15.39
CA LEU A 195 3.33 18.90 -14.98
C LEU A 195 3.17 18.71 -13.48
N MET A 196 3.91 17.78 -12.88
CA MET A 196 3.83 17.51 -11.44
C MET A 196 4.21 18.75 -10.64
N ASN A 197 5.34 19.40 -10.96
CA ASN A 197 5.77 20.63 -10.29
C ASN A 197 4.76 21.78 -10.44
N PHE A 198 4.15 21.91 -11.62
CA PHE A 198 3.08 22.88 -11.82
C PHE A 198 1.86 22.61 -10.93
N LEU A 199 1.37 21.36 -10.91
CA LEU A 199 0.22 21.01 -10.07
C LEU A 199 0.52 21.14 -8.58
N LEU A 200 1.74 20.84 -8.16
CA LEU A 200 2.23 21.06 -6.80
C LEU A 200 2.26 22.56 -6.46
N SER A 201 2.71 23.42 -7.38
CA SER A 201 2.74 24.88 -7.19
C SER A 201 1.35 25.50 -6.96
N ILE A 202 0.29 24.90 -7.53
CA ILE A 202 -1.10 25.33 -7.30
C ILE A 202 -1.50 25.12 -5.82
N LEU A 203 -0.90 24.14 -5.15
CA LEU A 203 -1.20 23.74 -3.77
C LEU A 203 -0.29 24.40 -2.73
N GLU A 204 0.71 25.20 -3.15
CA GLU A 204 1.68 25.85 -2.25
C GLU A 204 1.03 26.91 -1.34
N GLY A 205 -0.10 27.50 -1.75
CA GLY A 205 -0.86 28.47 -0.95
C GLY A 205 -1.49 27.90 0.33
N GLY A 206 -1.41 26.57 0.54
CA GLY A 206 -2.16 25.90 1.59
C GLY A 206 -3.67 25.86 1.29
N GLY A 207 -4.43 25.29 2.22
CA GLY A 207 -5.89 25.16 2.06
C GLY A 207 -6.39 23.71 2.02
N SER A 208 -7.71 23.55 2.08
CA SER A 208 -8.36 22.28 1.79
C SER A 208 -8.23 21.98 0.29
N VAL A 209 -8.21 20.71 -0.08
CA VAL A 209 -8.28 20.31 -1.50
C VAL A 209 -9.56 20.84 -2.17
N ASP A 210 -10.60 21.16 -1.39
CA ASP A 210 -11.84 21.79 -1.86
C ASP A 210 -11.63 23.21 -2.42
N GLU A 211 -10.52 23.86 -2.05
CA GLU A 211 -10.23 25.26 -2.38
C GLU A 211 -9.44 25.40 -3.69
N HIS A 212 -9.13 24.29 -4.38
CA HIS A 212 -8.33 24.29 -5.61
C HIS A 212 -9.12 23.77 -6.83
N PRO A 213 -10.11 24.53 -7.34
CA PRO A 213 -10.93 24.14 -8.49
C PRO A 213 -10.11 24.00 -9.78
N LEU A 214 -8.98 24.70 -9.88
CA LEU A 214 -8.06 24.66 -11.02
C LEU A 214 -7.61 23.25 -11.41
N ILE A 215 -7.27 22.41 -10.42
CA ILE A 215 -6.81 21.06 -10.71
C ILE A 215 -7.94 20.23 -11.33
N GLN A 216 -9.18 20.39 -10.85
CA GLN A 216 -10.33 19.69 -11.42
C GLN A 216 -10.57 20.14 -12.87
N GLN A 217 -10.56 21.46 -13.10
CA GLN A 217 -10.75 22.07 -14.42
C GLN A 217 -9.68 21.65 -15.43
N LEU A 218 -8.42 21.59 -15.00
CA LEU A 218 -7.32 21.10 -15.83
C LEU A 218 -7.51 19.63 -16.19
N LEU A 219 -7.94 18.80 -15.24
CA LEU A 219 -8.20 17.39 -15.51
C LEU A 219 -9.39 17.22 -16.46
N ASP A 220 -10.46 17.98 -16.29
CA ASP A 220 -11.57 17.98 -17.25
C ASP A 220 -11.10 18.39 -18.66
N LEU A 221 -10.21 19.39 -18.78
CA LEU A 221 -9.59 19.77 -20.04
C LEU A 221 -8.73 18.65 -20.64
N PHE A 222 -8.00 17.91 -19.82
CA PHE A 222 -7.22 16.75 -20.29
C PHE A 222 -8.15 15.72 -20.92
N TRP A 223 -9.23 15.35 -20.22
CA TRP A 223 -10.23 14.42 -20.73
C TRP A 223 -11.09 14.95 -21.88
N LEU A 224 -11.08 16.26 -22.14
CA LEU A 224 -11.82 16.89 -23.23
C LEU A 224 -10.97 17.05 -24.51
N LEU A 225 -9.69 17.41 -24.36
CA LEU A 225 -8.84 17.89 -25.47
C LEU A 225 -7.72 16.93 -25.88
N MET A 226 -7.36 15.97 -25.03
CA MET A 226 -6.35 14.97 -25.36
C MET A 226 -7.02 13.67 -25.84
N GLU A 227 -6.29 12.86 -26.59
CA GLU A 227 -6.76 11.51 -26.93
C GLU A 227 -6.74 10.58 -25.71
N ASP A 228 -7.62 9.56 -25.70
CA ASP A 228 -7.73 8.62 -24.58
C ASP A 228 -6.37 8.01 -24.17
N HIS A 229 -5.56 7.62 -25.15
CA HIS A 229 -4.25 7.04 -24.90
C HIS A 229 -3.26 8.04 -24.28
N GLU A 230 -3.37 9.32 -24.60
CA GLU A 230 -2.51 10.39 -24.10
C GLU A 230 -2.86 10.73 -22.65
N VAL A 231 -4.15 10.91 -22.33
CA VAL A 231 -4.61 11.19 -20.95
C VAL A 231 -4.24 10.03 -20.04
N ASN A 232 -4.49 8.81 -20.50
CA ASN A 232 -4.20 7.59 -19.77
C ASN A 232 -2.70 7.51 -19.44
N GLU A 233 -1.81 7.67 -20.43
CA GLU A 233 -0.36 7.63 -20.17
C GLU A 233 0.10 8.80 -19.29
N CYS A 234 -0.44 10.01 -19.49
CA CYS A 234 -0.15 11.18 -18.65
C CYS A 234 -0.52 10.94 -17.18
N LEU A 235 -1.76 10.52 -16.90
CA LEU A 235 -2.24 10.24 -15.54
C LEU A 235 -1.46 9.12 -14.87
N LYS A 236 -1.17 8.05 -15.62
CA LYS A 236 -0.34 6.94 -15.17
C LYS A 236 1.06 7.42 -14.77
N GLN A 237 1.73 8.19 -15.62
CA GLN A 237 3.08 8.69 -15.32
C GLN A 237 3.07 9.68 -14.16
N LEU A 238 2.03 10.52 -14.05
CA LEU A 238 1.87 11.46 -12.94
C LEU A 238 1.72 10.70 -11.62
N MET A 239 0.84 9.69 -11.58
CA MET A 239 0.64 8.86 -10.39
C MET A 239 1.90 8.09 -10.00
N MET A 240 2.59 7.47 -10.96
CA MET A 240 3.84 6.74 -10.70
C MET A 240 4.96 7.66 -10.22
N SER A 241 4.99 8.91 -10.69
CA SER A 241 5.95 9.92 -10.26
C SER A 241 5.65 10.40 -8.84
N LEU A 242 4.38 10.62 -8.49
CA LEU A 242 3.95 10.94 -7.12
C LEU A 242 4.27 9.82 -6.14
N LEU A 243 3.99 8.56 -6.50
CA LEU A 243 4.31 7.39 -5.69
C LEU A 243 5.80 7.30 -5.40
N ARG A 244 6.63 7.55 -6.40
CA ARG A 244 8.09 7.60 -6.26
C ARG A 244 8.52 8.76 -5.39
N ALA A 245 8.01 9.96 -5.66
CA ALA A 245 8.36 11.17 -4.93
C ALA A 245 8.05 11.00 -3.43
N TYR A 246 6.90 10.42 -3.10
CA TYR A 246 6.48 10.05 -1.74
C TYR A 246 7.35 8.93 -1.13
N ARG A 247 7.61 7.84 -1.87
CA ARG A 247 8.40 6.70 -1.36
C ARG A 247 9.83 7.08 -1.00
N PHE A 248 10.45 7.89 -1.84
CA PHE A 248 11.87 8.26 -1.71
C PHE A 248 12.05 9.64 -1.07
N SER A 249 10.98 10.27 -0.58
CA SER A 249 11.14 11.55 0.13
C SER A 249 11.86 11.36 1.46
N PRO A 250 12.77 12.30 1.81
CA PRO A 250 13.34 12.30 3.14
C PRO A 250 12.21 12.46 4.16
N ILE A 251 12.40 11.83 5.31
CA ILE A 251 11.52 12.01 6.44
C ILE A 251 12.11 13.15 7.23
N ILE A 252 11.40 14.27 7.27
CA ILE A 252 11.72 15.41 8.10
C ILE A 252 10.61 15.57 9.16
N PRO A 253 10.89 16.23 10.28
CA PRO A 253 9.97 16.25 11.42
C PRO A 253 8.56 16.75 11.10
N ASP A 254 8.38 17.63 10.12
CA ASP A 254 7.09 18.22 9.74
C ASP A 254 6.31 17.39 8.71
N LEU A 255 6.92 16.34 8.14
CA LEU A 255 6.36 15.51 7.07
C LEU A 255 5.85 16.33 5.86
N GLY A 256 6.41 17.53 5.64
CA GLY A 256 5.89 18.49 4.67
C GLY A 256 5.83 17.94 3.24
N PHE A 257 6.86 17.20 2.81
CA PHE A 257 6.89 16.55 1.51
C PHE A 257 5.77 15.52 1.34
N GLN A 258 5.59 14.64 2.33
CA GLN A 258 4.56 13.60 2.32
C GLN A 258 3.17 14.23 2.24
N ILE A 259 2.91 15.26 3.07
CA ILE A 259 1.66 16.02 3.06
C ILE A 259 1.39 16.61 1.68
N HIS A 260 2.39 17.24 1.07
CA HIS A 260 2.25 17.92 -0.22
C HIS A 260 1.92 16.93 -1.36
N TYR A 261 2.61 15.79 -1.44
CA TYR A 261 2.30 14.75 -2.42
C TYR A 261 0.91 14.12 -2.19
N LEU A 262 0.54 13.85 -0.93
CA LEU A 262 -0.78 13.29 -0.61
C LEU A 262 -1.90 14.27 -0.95
N ARG A 263 -1.72 15.58 -0.72
CA ARG A 263 -2.69 16.61 -1.13
C ARG A 263 -2.92 16.61 -2.63
N LEU A 264 -1.85 16.54 -3.43
CA LEU A 264 -1.98 16.46 -4.89
C LEU A 264 -2.66 15.16 -5.32
N THR A 265 -2.29 14.02 -4.73
CA THR A 265 -2.97 12.75 -4.99
C THR A 265 -4.47 12.84 -4.67
N THR A 266 -4.85 13.42 -3.53
CA THR A 266 -6.25 13.66 -3.16
C THR A 266 -6.95 14.57 -4.17
N ALA A 267 -6.29 15.64 -4.64
CA ALA A 267 -6.85 16.52 -5.67
C ALA A 267 -7.12 15.77 -6.97
N ILE A 268 -6.16 14.98 -7.46
CA ILE A 268 -6.33 14.20 -8.70
C ILE A 268 -7.45 13.16 -8.55
N LEU A 269 -7.52 12.47 -7.42
CA LEU A 269 -8.52 11.43 -7.17
C LEU A 269 -9.92 11.99 -6.88
N ARG A 270 -10.09 13.29 -6.68
CA ARG A 270 -11.45 13.87 -6.62
C ARG A 270 -12.12 13.90 -7.98
N HIS A 271 -11.35 14.07 -9.05
CA HIS A 271 -11.85 14.05 -10.41
C HIS A 271 -12.31 12.63 -10.79
N GLU A 272 -13.61 12.45 -11.06
CA GLU A 272 -14.22 11.11 -11.21
C GLU A 272 -13.57 10.26 -12.32
N LYS A 273 -13.43 10.80 -13.53
CA LYS A 273 -12.86 10.04 -14.66
C LYS A 273 -11.41 9.65 -14.39
N SER A 274 -10.61 10.59 -13.88
CA SER A 274 -9.20 10.34 -13.52
C SER A 274 -9.11 9.29 -12.42
N ARG A 275 -9.92 9.40 -11.38
CA ARG A 275 -9.98 8.42 -10.28
C ARG A 275 -10.29 7.02 -10.79
N LYS A 276 -11.38 6.85 -11.56
CA LYS A 276 -11.78 5.54 -12.09
C LYS A 276 -10.69 4.92 -12.97
N TYR A 277 -10.06 5.71 -13.84
CA TYR A 277 -8.92 5.26 -14.64
C TYR A 277 -7.75 4.80 -13.77
N LEU A 278 -7.34 5.62 -12.80
CA LEU A 278 -6.20 5.34 -11.92
C LEU A 278 -6.42 4.11 -11.04
N ILE A 279 -7.65 3.92 -10.55
CA ILE A 279 -8.03 2.71 -9.80
C ILE A 279 -7.95 1.48 -10.72
N THR A 280 -8.44 1.59 -11.95
CA THR A 280 -8.39 0.49 -12.92
C THR A 280 -6.96 0.09 -13.29
N PHE A 281 -6.07 1.07 -13.44
CA PHE A 281 -4.69 0.85 -13.85
C PHE A 281 -3.90 0.05 -12.80
N ASP A 282 -3.77 0.56 -11.57
CA ASP A 282 -3.02 -0.13 -10.51
C ASP A 282 -3.22 0.48 -9.10
N VAL A 283 -4.39 0.27 -8.49
CA VAL A 283 -4.68 0.69 -7.10
C VAL A 283 -3.60 0.25 -6.11
N LEU A 284 -2.98 -0.91 -6.30
CA LEU A 284 -2.30 -1.59 -5.20
C LEU A 284 -0.82 -1.26 -5.12
N ARG A 285 -0.22 -0.78 -6.22
CA ARG A 285 0.99 0.03 -6.13
C ARG A 285 0.77 1.30 -5.30
N SER A 286 -0.47 1.78 -5.18
CA SER A 286 -0.82 2.90 -4.30
C SER A 286 -0.82 2.54 -2.82
N VAL A 287 -0.68 1.26 -2.43
CA VAL A 287 -0.47 0.87 -1.02
C VAL A 287 0.75 1.59 -0.43
N VAL A 288 1.72 1.98 -1.26
CA VAL A 288 2.88 2.81 -0.91
C VAL A 288 2.48 4.15 -0.27
N PHE A 289 1.41 4.81 -0.72
CA PHE A 289 0.97 6.09 -0.13
C PHE A 289 0.53 5.96 1.33
N PHE A 290 0.14 4.76 1.76
CA PHE A 290 -0.36 4.51 3.11
C PHE A 290 0.76 4.16 4.08
N TYR A 291 1.98 3.92 3.58
CA TYR A 291 3.13 3.64 4.43
C TYR A 291 3.75 4.95 4.96
N ILE A 292 3.95 5.01 6.28
CA ILE A 292 4.76 6.03 6.92
C ILE A 292 6.09 5.39 7.27
N LYS A 293 7.14 5.74 6.52
CA LYS A 293 8.47 5.15 6.69
C LYS A 293 9.02 5.41 8.08
N THR A 294 9.66 4.41 8.68
CA THR A 294 10.35 4.58 9.96
C THR A 294 11.76 5.13 9.70
N PRO A 295 12.16 6.26 10.30
CA PRO A 295 13.50 6.81 10.10
C PRO A 295 14.54 5.91 10.77
N LEU A 296 15.42 5.31 9.96
CA LEU A 296 16.58 4.55 10.45
C LEU A 296 17.66 5.50 11.02
N ARG A 297 17.78 6.71 10.48
CA ARG A 297 18.74 7.73 10.93
C ARG A 297 18.01 8.88 11.62
N VAL A 298 17.82 8.72 12.93
CA VAL A 298 17.08 9.63 13.82
C VAL A 298 17.55 11.09 13.73
N LYS A 299 18.87 11.32 13.65
CA LYS A 299 19.46 12.67 13.49
C LYS A 299 19.11 13.30 12.14
N GLU A 300 19.22 12.55 11.05
CA GLU A 300 18.86 13.05 9.71
C GLU A 300 17.36 13.32 9.59
N ALA A 301 16.55 12.58 10.37
CA ALA A 301 15.13 12.79 10.43
C ALA A 301 14.70 13.93 11.39
N GLY A 302 15.65 14.65 12.00
CA GLY A 302 15.40 15.74 12.95
C GLY A 302 14.61 15.32 14.20
N LEU A 303 14.64 14.02 14.54
CA LEU A 303 13.91 13.52 15.70
C LEU A 303 14.55 13.90 17.03
N ASP A 304 15.84 14.22 17.03
CA ASP A 304 16.54 14.83 18.15
C ASP A 304 16.08 16.26 18.43
N GLU A 305 15.75 17.03 17.39
CA GLU A 305 15.12 18.34 17.56
C GLU A 305 13.66 18.21 18.05
N LEU A 306 12.91 17.26 17.50
CA LEU A 306 11.51 17.04 17.87
C LEU A 306 11.35 16.44 19.27
N ILE A 307 12.23 15.53 19.66
CA ILE A 307 12.28 14.84 20.95
C ILE A 307 13.68 15.04 21.56
N PRO A 308 13.95 16.22 22.16
CA PRO A 308 15.27 16.52 22.72
C PRO A 308 15.63 15.61 23.89
N THR A 309 14.66 15.37 24.76
CA THR A 309 14.80 14.53 25.96
C THR A 309 14.20 13.16 25.70
N THR A 310 15.02 12.12 25.87
CA THR A 310 14.65 10.71 25.80
C THR A 310 14.29 10.19 27.19
N TRP A 311 13.47 9.14 27.22
CA TRP A 311 13.10 8.46 28.46
C TRP A 311 12.87 6.97 28.18
N TRP A 312 13.18 6.14 29.15
CA TRP A 312 12.94 4.70 29.16
C TRP A 312 12.71 4.25 30.61
N PRO A 313 11.95 3.16 30.83
CA PRO A 313 11.83 2.56 32.16
C PRO A 313 13.21 2.14 32.67
N THR A 314 13.55 2.48 33.91
CA THR A 314 14.86 2.22 34.54
C THR A 314 14.79 1.17 35.65
N ARG A 315 13.58 0.68 35.98
CA ARG A 315 13.33 -0.25 37.08
C ARG A 315 12.79 -1.56 36.51
N PHE A 316 13.57 -2.62 36.72
CA PHE A 316 13.28 -3.95 36.20
C PHE A 316 13.34 -4.92 37.38
N ASP A 317 12.36 -5.80 37.52
CA ASP A 317 12.41 -6.91 38.47
C ASP A 317 13.44 -7.95 38.00
N LYS A 318 13.70 -8.95 38.86
CA LYS A 318 14.63 -10.06 38.58
C LYS A 318 14.22 -10.92 37.38
N GLU A 319 13.04 -10.69 36.80
CA GLU A 319 12.49 -11.35 35.60
C GLU A 319 12.41 -10.40 34.38
N GLY A 320 12.85 -9.14 34.50
CA GLY A 320 12.86 -8.16 33.40
C GLY A 320 11.55 -7.38 33.16
N LYS A 321 10.55 -7.52 34.04
CA LYS A 321 9.29 -6.75 34.02
C LYS A 321 9.38 -5.49 34.89
N ASP A 322 8.52 -4.52 34.58
CA ASP A 322 8.45 -3.22 35.24
C ASP A 322 7.98 -3.38 36.71
N GLU A 323 8.86 -3.13 37.70
CA GLU A 323 8.50 -3.18 39.12
C GLU A 323 7.52 -2.04 39.45
N ARG A 324 6.23 -2.37 39.61
CA ARG A 324 5.18 -1.41 40.02
C ARG A 324 5.20 -1.05 41.51
N ASP A 325 6.19 -1.48 42.29
CA ASP A 325 6.19 -1.24 43.74
C ASP A 325 6.82 0.10 44.15
N THR A 326 5.93 1.05 44.44
CA THR A 326 5.89 1.92 45.63
C THR A 326 7.18 2.56 46.18
N CYS A 327 8.13 2.96 45.34
CA CYS A 327 9.13 3.98 45.71
C CYS A 327 9.00 5.20 44.79
N GLU A 328 8.64 6.36 45.36
CA GLU A 328 8.31 7.59 44.62
C GLU A 328 9.34 7.94 43.54
N GLU A 329 8.89 8.04 42.28
CA GLU A 329 9.66 8.56 41.16
C GLU A 329 10.33 9.89 41.55
N THR A 330 11.61 10.09 41.26
CA THR A 330 12.27 11.35 41.63
C THR A 330 11.66 12.53 40.85
N ALA A 331 11.74 13.74 41.40
CA ALA A 331 11.22 14.94 40.71
C ALA A 331 11.89 15.16 39.33
N GLU A 332 13.17 14.79 39.21
CA GLU A 332 13.93 14.87 37.96
C GLU A 332 13.50 13.82 36.93
N GLU A 333 13.29 12.57 37.34
CA GLU A 333 12.77 11.50 36.46
C GLU A 333 11.37 11.87 35.93
N ARG A 334 10.48 12.38 36.79
CA ARG A 334 9.16 12.89 36.39
C ARG A 334 9.26 13.98 35.34
N LEU A 335 10.19 14.92 35.52
CA LEU A 335 10.36 16.04 34.59
C LEU A 335 10.85 15.55 33.22
N ARG A 336 11.82 14.62 33.20
CA ARG A 336 12.33 14.01 31.97
C ARG A 336 11.26 13.21 31.23
N ARG A 337 10.48 12.39 31.95
CA ARG A 337 9.35 11.63 31.39
C ARG A 337 8.33 12.55 30.73
N ARG A 338 7.88 13.59 31.43
CA ARG A 338 6.94 14.58 30.88
C ARG A 338 7.51 15.31 29.65
N ALA A 339 8.81 15.58 29.62
CA ALA A 339 9.45 16.20 28.46
C ALA A 339 9.45 15.28 27.23
N TYR A 340 9.78 14.01 27.43
CA TYR A 340 9.71 12.97 26.39
C TYR A 340 8.28 12.79 25.87
N GLU A 341 7.29 12.64 26.76
CA GLU A 341 5.87 12.50 26.42
C GLU A 341 5.36 13.68 25.58
N ARG A 342 5.76 14.92 25.91
CA ARG A 342 5.44 16.10 25.08
C ARG A 342 6.03 16.00 23.68
N GLY A 343 7.25 15.50 23.54
CA GLY A 343 7.89 15.25 22.24
C GLY A 343 7.12 14.20 21.43
N CYS A 344 6.79 13.07 22.04
CA CYS A 344 5.97 12.01 21.43
C CYS A 344 4.60 12.53 21.00
N HIS A 345 3.96 13.38 21.80
CA HIS A 345 2.66 13.97 21.45
C HIS A 345 2.75 14.89 20.23
N ARG A 346 3.79 15.73 20.13
CA ARG A 346 4.01 16.56 18.93
C ARG A 346 4.22 15.71 17.68
N LEU A 347 5.00 14.64 17.80
CA LEU A 347 5.21 13.69 16.70
C LEU A 347 3.89 13.05 16.26
N LYS A 348 3.10 12.56 17.22
CA LYS A 348 1.79 11.96 16.96
C LYS A 348 0.87 12.92 16.19
N LYS A 349 0.76 14.18 16.63
CA LYS A 349 -0.07 15.21 15.97
C LYS A 349 0.32 15.44 14.51
N ARG A 350 1.61 15.37 14.17
CA ARG A 350 2.07 15.53 12.79
C ARG A 350 1.78 14.30 11.94
N ILE A 351 1.91 13.11 12.51
CA ILE A 351 1.54 11.85 11.85
C ILE A 351 0.04 11.79 11.58
N GLU A 352 -0.80 12.24 12.52
CA GLU A 352 -2.27 12.29 12.37
C GLU A 352 -2.68 13.03 11.09
N VAL A 353 -2.06 14.15 10.74
CA VAL A 353 -2.34 14.90 9.51
C VAL A 353 -2.09 14.06 8.25
N VAL A 354 -1.00 13.28 8.24
CA VAL A 354 -0.68 12.37 7.13
C VAL A 354 -1.69 11.22 7.07
N GLU A 355 -2.05 10.65 8.22
CA GLU A 355 -3.04 9.57 8.30
C GLU A 355 -4.43 10.03 7.85
N GLU A 356 -4.82 11.27 8.16
CA GLU A 356 -6.08 11.86 7.71
C GLU A 356 -6.13 11.98 6.17
N LEU A 357 -5.06 12.48 5.54
CA LEU A 357 -4.96 12.55 4.08
C LEU A 357 -4.98 11.17 3.43
N GLN A 358 -4.30 10.20 4.03
CA GLN A 358 -4.35 8.80 3.61
C GLN A 358 -5.77 8.23 3.68
N VAL A 359 -6.50 8.44 4.79
CA VAL A 359 -7.90 8.01 4.91
C VAL A 359 -8.80 8.72 3.90
N GLN A 360 -8.57 10.01 3.59
CA GLN A 360 -9.30 10.73 2.55
C GLN A 360 -9.12 10.10 1.16
N ILE A 361 -7.89 9.70 0.80
CA ILE A 361 -7.62 8.97 -0.44
C ILE A 361 -8.43 7.67 -0.49
N LEU A 362 -8.43 6.87 0.58
CA LEU A 362 -9.24 5.65 0.64
C LEU A 362 -10.73 5.93 0.52
N ARG A 363 -11.23 7.00 1.13
CA ARG A 363 -12.64 7.39 0.99
C ARG A 363 -12.98 7.68 -0.46
N LEU A 364 -12.13 8.42 -1.18
CA LEU A 364 -12.35 8.65 -2.62
C LEU A 364 -12.38 7.34 -3.40
N MET A 365 -11.47 6.41 -3.12
CA MET A 365 -11.39 5.11 -3.79
C MET A 365 -12.56 4.17 -3.44
N LEU A 366 -13.13 4.30 -2.24
CA LEU A 366 -14.28 3.53 -1.76
C LEU A 366 -15.62 4.23 -2.01
N ASN A 367 -15.63 5.29 -2.83
CA ASN A 367 -16.84 6.02 -3.16
C ASN A 367 -17.79 5.15 -4.01
N ASN A 368 -19.08 5.15 -3.64
CA ASN A 368 -20.15 4.41 -4.30
C ASN A 368 -21.25 5.31 -4.90
N LYS A 369 -21.03 6.63 -4.90
CA LYS A 369 -21.99 7.63 -5.39
C LYS A 369 -21.67 8.11 -6.81
N ASP A 370 -20.55 7.70 -7.39
CA ASP A 370 -20.05 8.17 -8.68
C ASP A 370 -20.65 7.38 -9.85
N LYS A 371 -21.96 7.57 -10.07
CA LYS A 371 -22.76 6.88 -11.11
C LYS A 371 -22.78 7.61 -12.47
N GLY A 372 -21.88 8.56 -12.71
CA GLY A 372 -21.91 9.38 -13.94
C GLY A 372 -21.75 8.53 -15.21
N THR A 373 -20.75 7.67 -15.26
CA THR A 373 -20.50 6.69 -16.34
C THR A 373 -19.82 5.43 -15.79
N GLY A 374 -20.35 4.23 -16.09
CA GLY A 374 -19.76 2.95 -15.69
C GLY A 374 -19.93 2.55 -14.21
N GLU A 375 -19.15 1.55 -13.79
CA GLU A 375 -19.13 1.02 -12.41
C GLU A 375 -18.69 2.07 -11.39
N ALA A 376 -19.21 2.00 -10.16
CA ALA A 376 -18.78 2.88 -9.07
C ALA A 376 -17.33 2.59 -8.65
N SER A 377 -16.60 3.62 -8.18
CA SER A 377 -15.18 3.49 -7.82
C SER A 377 -14.92 2.36 -6.82
N ARG A 378 -15.84 2.16 -5.88
CA ARG A 378 -15.74 1.10 -4.87
C ARG A 378 -15.66 -0.30 -5.48
N TYR A 379 -16.43 -0.61 -6.52
CA TYR A 379 -16.41 -1.96 -7.12
C TYR A 379 -15.10 -2.21 -7.86
N ILE A 380 -14.62 -1.20 -8.59
CA ILE A 380 -13.31 -1.26 -9.25
C ILE A 380 -12.21 -1.48 -8.19
N PHE A 381 -12.27 -0.76 -7.06
CA PHE A 381 -11.36 -0.97 -5.94
C PHE A 381 -11.47 -2.38 -5.36
N LEU A 382 -12.68 -2.86 -5.07
CA LEU A 382 -12.93 -4.18 -4.46
C LEU A 382 -12.39 -5.31 -5.35
N ASN A 383 -12.64 -5.27 -6.66
CA ASN A 383 -12.14 -6.28 -7.60
C ASN A 383 -10.60 -6.28 -7.64
N LYS A 384 -9.98 -5.10 -7.68
CA LYS A 384 -8.51 -4.99 -7.58
C LYS A 384 -8.03 -5.52 -6.24
N PHE A 385 -8.67 -5.14 -5.15
CA PHE A 385 -8.34 -5.57 -3.79
C PHE A 385 -8.41 -7.09 -3.62
N ARG A 386 -9.41 -7.75 -4.21
CA ARG A 386 -9.47 -9.22 -4.22
C ARG A 386 -8.31 -9.84 -5.00
N LYS A 387 -8.00 -9.31 -6.19
CA LYS A 387 -6.85 -9.75 -6.97
C LYS A 387 -5.52 -9.57 -6.22
N PHE A 388 -5.36 -8.47 -5.49
CA PHE A 388 -4.21 -8.26 -4.59
C PHE A 388 -4.05 -9.43 -3.62
N LEU A 389 -5.14 -9.77 -2.93
CA LEU A 389 -5.10 -10.77 -1.88
C LEU A 389 -4.84 -12.16 -2.47
N GLN A 390 -5.35 -12.45 -3.66
CA GLN A 390 -5.04 -13.66 -4.42
C GLN A 390 -3.54 -13.78 -4.69
N GLU A 391 -2.93 -12.73 -5.24
CA GLU A 391 -1.49 -12.70 -5.55
C GLU A 391 -0.62 -12.90 -4.29
N ASN A 392 -1.07 -12.39 -3.14
CA ASN A 392 -0.37 -12.55 -1.86
C ASN A 392 -0.65 -13.90 -1.17
N ALA A 393 -1.82 -14.51 -1.39
CA ALA A 393 -2.20 -15.80 -0.79
C ALA A 393 -1.54 -16.98 -1.52
N SER A 394 -1.46 -16.94 -2.86
CA SER A 394 -1.03 -18.10 -3.63
C SER A 394 0.47 -18.42 -3.57
N ASN A 395 1.32 -17.60 -2.92
CA ASN A 395 2.80 -17.73 -2.90
C ASN A 395 3.50 -17.89 -4.28
N ARG A 396 2.73 -17.90 -5.39
CA ARG A 396 3.18 -18.03 -6.79
C ARG A 396 3.62 -16.69 -7.40
N GLY A 397 3.62 -15.61 -6.61
CA GLY A 397 4.08 -14.30 -7.02
C GLY A 397 5.61 -14.20 -7.03
N ASN A 398 6.16 -13.63 -8.08
CA ASN A 398 7.56 -13.18 -8.12
C ASN A 398 7.78 -12.21 -6.93
N PRO A 399 8.71 -12.48 -5.98
CA PRO A 399 8.86 -11.68 -4.75
C PRO A 399 9.21 -10.20 -5.00
N THR A 400 9.60 -9.84 -6.21
CA THR A 400 9.84 -8.47 -6.68
C THR A 400 8.56 -7.66 -6.96
N VAL A 401 7.39 -8.30 -7.04
CA VAL A 401 6.09 -7.66 -7.36
C VAL A 401 5.19 -7.50 -6.12
N LEU A 402 5.45 -8.23 -5.04
CA LEU A 402 4.65 -8.18 -3.81
C LEU A 402 4.86 -6.85 -3.07
N CYS A 403 3.76 -6.27 -2.59
CA CYS A 403 3.80 -5.11 -1.70
C CYS A 403 4.59 -5.48 -0.44
N PRO A 404 5.64 -4.73 -0.05
CA PRO A 404 6.38 -4.97 1.17
C PRO A 404 5.41 -5.13 2.35
N PRO A 405 5.49 -6.23 3.12
CA PRO A 405 4.55 -6.51 4.21
C PRO A 405 4.40 -5.36 5.21
N GLU A 406 5.43 -4.54 5.39
CA GLU A 406 5.45 -3.37 6.28
C GLU A 406 4.40 -2.32 5.86
N TYR A 407 4.06 -2.26 4.57
CA TYR A 407 3.06 -1.32 4.07
C TYR A 407 1.64 -1.77 4.41
N MET A 408 1.42 -3.08 4.53
CA MET A 408 0.10 -3.65 4.83
C MET A 408 -0.38 -3.30 6.24
N VAL A 409 0.54 -3.22 7.21
CA VAL A 409 0.23 -2.79 8.59
C VAL A 409 -0.34 -1.39 8.62
N CYS A 410 0.27 -0.44 7.91
CA CYS A 410 -0.29 0.90 7.89
C CYS A 410 -1.63 0.89 7.14
N PHE A 411 -1.65 0.29 5.94
CA PHE A 411 -2.82 0.24 5.07
C PHE A 411 -4.08 -0.30 5.76
N ILE A 412 -3.99 -1.42 6.50
CA ILE A 412 -5.15 -2.04 7.16
C ILE A 412 -5.82 -1.07 8.15
N HIS A 413 -5.06 -0.31 8.94
CA HIS A 413 -5.61 0.65 9.89
C HIS A 413 -6.37 1.79 9.19
N ARG A 414 -5.84 2.29 8.08
CA ARG A 414 -6.49 3.36 7.30
C ARG A 414 -7.73 2.81 6.60
N LEU A 415 -7.68 1.57 6.13
CA LEU A 415 -8.81 0.87 5.52
C LEU A 415 -9.94 0.60 6.52
N ILE A 416 -9.62 0.11 7.73
CA ILE A 416 -10.59 -0.04 8.83
C ILE A 416 -11.27 1.30 9.12
N THR A 417 -10.49 2.37 9.26
CA THR A 417 -11.04 3.71 9.52
C THR A 417 -11.98 4.18 8.39
N ALA A 418 -11.62 3.94 7.13
CA ALA A 418 -12.45 4.28 5.98
C ALA A 418 -13.74 3.46 5.93
N ILE A 419 -13.67 2.13 6.12
CA ILE A 419 -14.83 1.23 6.15
C ILE A 419 -15.80 1.65 7.26
N ARG A 420 -15.31 1.85 8.48
CA ARG A 420 -16.13 2.27 9.63
C ARG A 420 -16.87 3.58 9.33
N SER A 421 -16.20 4.53 8.68
CA SER A 421 -16.84 5.80 8.33
C SER A 421 -17.99 5.66 7.33
N TYR A 422 -17.88 4.78 6.33
CA TYR A 422 -18.98 4.47 5.41
C TYR A 422 -20.08 3.66 6.07
N TRP A 423 -19.73 2.71 6.92
CA TRP A 423 -20.67 1.90 7.68
C TRP A 423 -21.56 2.77 8.58
N ASP A 424 -20.94 3.70 9.32
CA ASP A 424 -21.68 4.61 10.20
C ASP A 424 -22.45 5.71 9.43
N GLU A 425 -22.02 6.09 8.22
CA GLU A 425 -22.85 6.88 7.30
C GLU A 425 -24.08 6.10 6.84
N GLY A 426 -23.92 4.81 6.51
CA GLY A 426 -25.00 3.90 6.15
C GLY A 426 -26.04 3.75 7.27
N LYS A 427 -25.59 3.49 8.50
CA LYS A 427 -26.47 3.43 9.68
C LYS A 427 -27.23 4.73 9.94
N ARG A 428 -26.60 5.89 9.72
CA ARG A 428 -27.30 7.19 9.83
C ARG A 428 -28.42 7.34 8.80
N LYS A 429 -28.29 6.75 7.61
CA LYS A 429 -29.34 6.73 6.59
C LYS A 429 -30.42 5.67 6.86
N SER A 430 -30.01 4.53 7.43
CA SER A 430 -30.86 3.39 7.76
C SER A 430 -30.74 3.06 9.25
N PRO A 431 -31.54 3.69 10.13
CA PRO A 431 -31.40 3.53 11.60
C PRO A 431 -31.59 2.10 12.10
N GLY A 432 -32.25 1.24 11.32
CA GLY A 432 -32.39 -0.19 11.59
C GLY A 432 -31.14 -1.02 11.31
N SER A 433 -30.05 -0.42 10.80
CA SER A 433 -28.81 -1.13 10.49
C SER A 433 -27.83 -1.22 11.65
N ILE A 434 -26.97 -2.23 11.59
CA ILE A 434 -26.02 -2.56 12.64
C ILE A 434 -24.92 -1.48 12.74
N SER A 435 -24.45 -1.19 13.96
CA SER A 435 -23.34 -0.24 14.20
C SER A 435 -22.04 -0.75 13.58
N SER A 436 -21.11 0.15 13.20
CA SER A 436 -19.75 -0.30 12.84
C SER A 436 -19.07 -1.03 13.99
N GLU A 437 -19.36 -0.61 15.24
CA GLU A 437 -18.93 -1.33 16.43
C GLU A 437 -19.44 -2.76 16.43
N ASP A 438 -20.65 -3.00 15.93
CA ASP A 438 -21.30 -4.29 16.00
C ASP A 438 -21.11 -5.16 14.75
N ALA A 439 -20.19 -4.77 13.86
CA ALA A 439 -19.95 -5.41 12.58
C ALA A 439 -19.51 -6.89 12.69
N TYR A 440 -19.95 -7.68 11.72
CA TYR A 440 -19.55 -9.07 11.51
C TYR A 440 -19.64 -9.41 10.02
N VAL A 441 -19.00 -10.51 9.61
CA VAL A 441 -19.13 -11.05 8.25
C VAL A 441 -20.20 -12.14 8.26
N PRO A 442 -21.27 -12.04 7.45
CA PRO A 442 -22.36 -13.01 7.51
C PRO A 442 -21.94 -14.40 6.99
N PRO A 443 -22.38 -15.51 7.64
CA PRO A 443 -21.96 -16.87 7.25
C PRO A 443 -22.29 -17.25 5.80
N GLN A 444 -23.31 -16.62 5.22
CA GLN A 444 -23.76 -16.79 3.82
C GLN A 444 -22.61 -16.68 2.83
N LEU A 445 -21.66 -15.78 3.08
CA LEU A 445 -20.51 -15.55 2.19
C LEU A 445 -19.60 -16.79 2.05
N PHE A 446 -19.62 -17.68 3.03
CA PHE A 446 -18.68 -18.81 3.09
C PHE A 446 -19.09 -20.00 2.23
N TYR A 447 -20.40 -20.14 1.94
CA TYR A 447 -20.94 -21.28 1.21
C TYR A 447 -21.75 -20.92 -0.04
N ASN A 448 -22.16 -19.66 -0.21
CA ASN A 448 -22.94 -19.24 -1.38
C ASN A 448 -22.13 -19.05 -2.67
N GLY A 449 -20.83 -19.38 -2.65
CA GLY A 449 -19.97 -19.40 -3.84
C GLY A 449 -19.74 -18.05 -4.52
N LYS A 450 -20.25 -16.94 -3.98
CA LYS A 450 -20.08 -15.60 -4.56
C LYS A 450 -18.73 -14.97 -4.22
N VAL A 451 -18.05 -15.49 -3.21
CA VAL A 451 -16.71 -15.08 -2.79
C VAL A 451 -15.71 -16.20 -3.05
N ASP A 452 -14.65 -15.87 -3.79
CA ASP A 452 -13.50 -16.75 -3.97
C ASP A 452 -12.47 -16.54 -2.84
N TYR A 453 -12.00 -17.65 -2.29
CA TYR A 453 -11.04 -17.71 -1.19
C TYR A 453 -9.76 -18.45 -1.59
N PHE A 454 -9.48 -18.61 -2.89
CA PHE A 454 -8.18 -19.03 -3.42
C PHE A 454 -7.66 -20.35 -2.86
N ASP A 455 -8.55 -21.34 -2.72
CA ASP A 455 -8.26 -22.66 -2.15
C ASP A 455 -7.79 -22.67 -0.68
N LEU A 456 -7.98 -21.57 0.05
CA LEU A 456 -7.73 -21.53 1.50
C LEU A 456 -8.61 -22.55 2.24
N GLN A 457 -8.03 -23.23 3.22
CA GLN A 457 -8.70 -24.27 3.99
C GLN A 457 -9.93 -23.75 4.75
N ARG A 458 -10.95 -24.61 4.85
CA ARG A 458 -12.13 -24.41 5.69
C ARG A 458 -12.04 -25.28 6.94
N LEU A 459 -12.83 -24.96 7.95
CA LEU A 459 -12.87 -25.75 9.18
C LEU A 459 -13.18 -27.23 8.94
N GLY A 460 -14.10 -27.55 8.01
CA GLY A 460 -14.40 -28.93 7.65
C GLY A 460 -13.59 -29.49 6.47
N GLY A 461 -12.45 -28.88 6.13
CA GLY A 461 -11.53 -29.34 5.09
C GLY A 461 -11.68 -28.65 3.74
N LEU A 462 -11.51 -29.40 2.66
CA LEU A 462 -11.57 -28.87 1.29
C LEU A 462 -12.99 -28.44 0.91
N LEU A 463 -13.13 -27.31 0.21
CA LEU A 463 -14.44 -26.79 -0.22
C LEU A 463 -15.20 -27.78 -1.11
N SER A 464 -14.50 -28.51 -1.98
CA SER A 464 -15.09 -29.55 -2.84
C SER A 464 -15.68 -30.71 -2.02
N HIS A 465 -14.97 -31.15 -0.99
CA HIS A 465 -15.45 -32.17 -0.05
C HIS A 465 -16.70 -31.69 0.69
N LEU A 466 -16.68 -30.46 1.20
CA LEU A 466 -17.82 -29.88 1.92
C LEU A 466 -19.05 -29.73 1.03
N LYS A 467 -18.87 -29.23 -0.20
CA LYS A 467 -19.93 -29.15 -1.22
C LYS A 467 -20.55 -30.52 -1.50
N LYS A 468 -19.76 -31.61 -1.50
CA LYS A 468 -20.25 -32.97 -1.73
C LYS A 468 -20.98 -33.56 -0.52
N THR A 469 -20.43 -33.38 0.68
CA THR A 469 -20.90 -34.01 1.92
C THR A 469 -22.10 -33.28 2.52
N LEU A 470 -22.16 -31.96 2.43
CA LEU A 470 -23.20 -31.11 3.03
C LEU A 470 -24.18 -30.51 2.01
N LYS A 471 -24.29 -31.09 0.81
CA LYS A 471 -25.20 -30.60 -0.25
C LYS A 471 -26.66 -30.56 0.18
N ASP A 472 -27.09 -31.55 0.95
CA ASP A 472 -28.49 -31.68 1.37
C ASP A 472 -28.82 -30.65 2.46
N ASP A 473 -27.86 -30.40 3.36
CA ASP A 473 -27.92 -29.34 4.37
C ASP A 473 -27.94 -27.94 3.74
N LEU A 474 -27.13 -27.69 2.70
CA LEU A 474 -27.16 -26.43 1.94
C LEU A 474 -28.51 -26.19 1.27
N ALA A 475 -29.10 -27.23 0.68
CA ALA A 475 -30.41 -27.16 0.06
C ALA A 475 -31.53 -26.96 1.08
N ALA A 476 -31.43 -27.56 2.26
CA ALA A 476 -32.45 -27.50 3.31
C ALA A 476 -32.38 -26.22 4.15
N LYS A 477 -31.18 -25.81 4.57
CA LYS A 477 -30.98 -24.66 5.49
C LYS A 477 -30.79 -23.33 4.76
N ALA A 478 -30.15 -23.34 3.59
CA ALA A 478 -29.78 -22.13 2.86
C ALA A 478 -30.49 -21.98 1.50
N ASN A 479 -31.36 -22.92 1.10
CA ASN A 479 -32.02 -22.93 -0.21
C ASN A 479 -31.06 -22.84 -1.41
N ILE A 480 -29.81 -23.30 -1.24
CA ILE A 480 -28.77 -23.29 -2.27
C ILE A 480 -28.68 -24.68 -2.92
N ILE A 481 -28.76 -24.74 -4.25
CA ILE A 481 -28.45 -25.95 -5.02
C ILE A 481 -27.11 -25.75 -5.72
N ILE A 482 -26.19 -26.68 -5.49
CA ILE A 482 -24.88 -26.73 -6.15
C ILE A 482 -25.07 -27.23 -7.59
N ASP A 483 -24.43 -26.57 -8.56
CA ASP A 483 -24.42 -27.03 -9.95
C ASP A 483 -23.72 -28.42 -10.03
N PRO A 484 -24.38 -29.47 -10.57
CA PRO A 484 -23.79 -30.81 -10.68
C PRO A 484 -22.43 -30.84 -11.39
N ALA A 485 -22.15 -29.88 -12.28
CA ALA A 485 -20.85 -29.74 -12.94
C ALA A 485 -19.71 -29.40 -11.97
N GLU A 486 -19.97 -28.66 -10.89
CA GLU A 486 -18.96 -28.34 -9.86
C GLU A 486 -18.62 -29.55 -8.97
N ILE A 487 -19.49 -30.56 -8.93
CA ILE A 487 -19.31 -31.79 -8.14
C ILE A 487 -18.50 -32.83 -8.95
N GLN A 488 -18.57 -32.78 -10.28
CA GLN A 488 -17.87 -33.72 -11.18
C GLN A 488 -16.44 -33.28 -11.54
N ALA A 489 -16.13 -31.98 -11.48
CA ALA A 489 -14.79 -31.46 -11.84
C ALA A 489 -13.67 -31.80 -10.84
N SER A 490 -13.96 -32.57 -9.78
CA SER A 490 -13.00 -32.93 -8.73
C SER A 490 -13.03 -34.43 -8.38
N SER A 491 -13.03 -35.31 -9.38
CA SER A 491 -12.65 -36.72 -9.18
C SER A 491 -11.13 -36.86 -9.23
N MET A 492 -10.60 -37.62 -8.28
CA MET A 492 -9.20 -37.79 -7.92
C MET A 492 -8.41 -38.71 -8.88
N ASP A 493 -8.82 -38.85 -10.14
CA ASP A 493 -8.30 -39.86 -11.09
C ASP A 493 -7.39 -39.30 -12.21
N ASP A 494 -7.16 -37.97 -12.28
CA ASP A 494 -6.33 -37.35 -13.35
C ASP A 494 -4.98 -36.76 -12.84
N LEU A 495 -4.48 -37.22 -11.69
CA LEU A 495 -3.14 -36.88 -11.21
C LEU A 495 -2.37 -38.17 -10.96
N ASP A 496 -1.83 -38.77 -12.02
CA ASP A 496 -0.64 -39.66 -11.98
C ASP A 496 -0.32 -40.19 -13.39
N GLU A 497 0.15 -39.34 -14.31
CA GLU A 497 1.00 -39.77 -15.44
C GLU A 497 1.91 -38.60 -15.88
N ASP A 498 2.84 -38.19 -15.03
CA ASP A 498 4.09 -37.55 -15.48
C ASP A 498 5.24 -38.51 -15.13
N GLU A 499 5.42 -39.56 -15.94
CA GLU A 499 6.64 -40.37 -15.92
C GLU A 499 7.81 -39.56 -16.48
N GLU A 500 8.79 -39.27 -15.62
CA GLU A 500 10.17 -39.08 -16.02
C GLU A 500 10.66 -40.30 -16.82
N THR A 501 10.73 -40.16 -18.15
CA THR A 501 11.72 -40.90 -18.94
C THR A 501 12.54 -39.93 -19.77
N GLY A 502 13.80 -39.77 -19.36
CA GLY A 502 14.80 -39.06 -20.14
C GLY A 502 15.12 -39.82 -21.42
N ALA A 503 15.04 -39.14 -22.57
CA ALA A 503 15.85 -39.45 -23.73
C ALA A 503 16.06 -38.18 -24.55
N ALA A 504 17.24 -37.59 -24.40
CA ALA A 504 17.77 -36.62 -25.33
C ALA A 504 17.93 -37.27 -26.71
N GLN A 505 17.18 -36.81 -27.71
CA GLN A 505 17.54 -36.98 -29.11
C GLN A 505 17.35 -35.65 -29.86
N ARG A 506 18.48 -35.11 -30.34
CA ARG A 506 18.52 -34.13 -31.43
C ARG A 506 17.84 -34.72 -32.68
N PRO A 507 17.42 -33.87 -33.63
CA PRO A 507 18.22 -33.85 -34.86
C PRO A 507 18.47 -32.47 -35.46
N SER A 508 19.61 -32.42 -36.16
CA SER A 508 20.13 -31.33 -36.99
C SER A 508 19.62 -31.45 -38.44
N GLY A 509 19.33 -30.32 -39.10
CA GLY A 509 19.36 -30.06 -40.57
C GLY A 509 18.43 -30.90 -41.48
N ALA A 510 17.87 -30.43 -42.59
CA ALA A 510 18.12 -29.28 -43.44
C ALA A 510 17.03 -29.21 -44.55
N VAL A 511 16.70 -27.98 -45.03
CA VAL A 511 16.40 -27.59 -46.44
C VAL A 511 15.04 -28.11 -47.03
N ALA A 512 14.14 -27.40 -47.72
CA ALA A 512 14.05 -26.05 -48.32
C ALA A 512 12.61 -25.75 -48.83
N MET A 513 12.32 -24.45 -49.02
CA MET A 513 11.56 -23.82 -50.13
C MET A 513 10.01 -23.69 -50.12
N GLY A 514 9.59 -22.41 -50.21
CA GLY A 514 8.35 -21.90 -50.82
C GLY A 514 7.19 -21.71 -49.83
N GLY A 515 6.53 -20.56 -49.65
CA GLY A 515 6.38 -19.36 -50.47
C GLY A 515 4.90 -18.91 -50.41
N ALA A 516 4.67 -17.59 -50.32
CA ALA A 516 3.38 -16.86 -50.36
C ALA A 516 2.56 -16.83 -49.05
N LEU A 517 2.52 -15.70 -48.31
CA LEU A 517 1.77 -14.44 -48.55
C LEU A 517 0.24 -14.60 -48.47
N ALA A 518 -0.36 -14.12 -47.37
CA ALA A 518 -1.39 -13.05 -47.39
C ALA A 518 -2.05 -12.84 -46.00
N ARG A 519 -1.86 -11.65 -45.44
CA ARG A 519 -2.82 -10.87 -44.64
C ARG A 519 -3.24 -9.67 -45.53
N PRO A 520 -4.20 -8.79 -45.19
CA PRO A 520 -5.36 -8.85 -44.28
C PRO A 520 -6.63 -8.17 -44.92
N SER A 521 -7.72 -7.99 -44.15
CA SER A 521 -8.54 -6.73 -44.07
C SER A 521 -10.08 -6.92 -44.02
N TRP A 522 -10.64 -6.63 -42.84
CA TRP A 522 -11.74 -5.70 -42.51
C TRP A 522 -12.84 -5.29 -43.53
N LEU A 523 -14.06 -5.20 -42.94
CA LEU A 523 -15.27 -4.39 -43.26
C LEU A 523 -16.23 -4.88 -44.34
N SER A 524 -17.49 -5.14 -43.94
CA SER A 524 -18.72 -4.46 -44.44
C SER A 524 -20.00 -4.99 -43.77
N SER A 525 -20.79 -4.07 -43.21
CA SER A 525 -22.26 -4.15 -43.01
C SER A 525 -22.95 -3.42 -44.19
N PRO A 526 -24.29 -3.23 -44.29
CA PRO A 526 -25.47 -3.99 -43.82
C PRO A 526 -26.59 -4.12 -44.92
N THR A 527 -27.68 -4.88 -44.68
CA THR A 527 -29.10 -4.60 -45.09
C THR A 527 -30.03 -5.71 -44.55
N LEU A 528 -31.02 -5.49 -43.68
CA LEU A 528 -32.39 -4.92 -43.83
C LEU A 528 -33.46 -5.92 -44.33
N GLY A 529 -34.46 -6.23 -43.48
CA GLY A 529 -35.81 -6.57 -43.93
C GLY A 529 -36.60 -7.68 -43.21
N ARG A 530 -37.22 -7.39 -42.06
CA ARG A 530 -38.70 -7.51 -41.88
C ARG A 530 -39.20 -6.95 -40.55
N ALA A 531 -40.03 -5.91 -40.68
CA ALA A 531 -40.97 -5.34 -39.72
C ALA A 531 -42.13 -6.34 -39.43
N ASN A 532 -43.06 -6.22 -38.49
CA ASN A 532 -43.52 -5.15 -37.59
C ASN A 532 -44.52 -5.80 -36.61
N ARG A 533 -44.59 -5.34 -35.35
CA ARG A 533 -45.83 -5.06 -34.61
C ARG A 533 -45.48 -4.38 -33.27
N PHE A 534 -45.51 -3.05 -33.29
CA PHE A 534 -45.73 -2.24 -32.10
C PHE A 534 -47.24 -2.16 -31.82
N LEU A 535 -47.62 -2.12 -30.54
CA LEU A 535 -48.31 -0.95 -29.97
C LEU A 535 -48.34 -1.05 -28.43
N SER A 536 -48.03 0.11 -27.84
CA SER A 536 -47.95 0.44 -26.42
C SER A 536 -49.27 0.29 -25.66
N THR A 537 -49.22 0.03 -24.35
CA THR A 537 -50.01 0.81 -23.38
C THR A 537 -49.46 0.68 -21.96
N ALA A 538 -49.07 1.81 -21.37
CA ALA A 538 -49.10 1.97 -19.92
C ALA A 538 -50.55 2.28 -19.51
N ALA A 539 -51.10 1.55 -18.54
CA ALA A 539 -52.11 2.02 -17.59
C ALA A 539 -52.63 0.87 -16.70
N VAL A 540 -52.43 1.05 -15.38
CA VAL A 540 -53.33 0.69 -14.27
C VAL A 540 -53.86 -0.75 -14.19
N SER A 541 -53.44 -1.48 -13.15
CA SER A 541 -54.40 -2.27 -12.38
C SER A 541 -54.08 -2.28 -10.89
N LEU A 542 -55.08 -1.86 -10.14
CA LEU A 542 -55.20 -1.78 -8.69
C LEU A 542 -55.23 -3.16 -8.03
N MET A 543 -54.83 -3.17 -6.75
CA MET A 543 -55.18 -4.07 -5.64
C MET A 543 -55.84 -5.42 -5.96
N THR A 544 -55.24 -6.52 -5.48
CA THR A 544 -55.84 -7.65 -4.71
C THR A 544 -54.85 -8.83 -4.60
N PRO A 545 -55.14 -9.86 -3.79
CA PRO A 545 -54.78 -10.05 -2.38
C PRO A 545 -53.45 -10.82 -2.20
N ARG A 546 -52.95 -10.87 -0.94
CA ARG A 546 -51.81 -11.72 -0.53
C ARG A 546 -51.94 -13.14 -1.10
N ARG A 547 -51.08 -13.51 -2.04
CA ARG A 547 -50.83 -14.92 -2.41
C ARG A 547 -50.24 -15.64 -1.19
N PRO A 548 -50.58 -16.92 -0.95
CA PRO A 548 -49.84 -17.74 0.02
C PRO A 548 -48.36 -17.78 -0.39
N LEU A 549 -47.46 -17.73 0.59
CA LEU A 549 -46.02 -17.91 0.41
C LEU A 549 -45.79 -19.22 -0.36
N ALA A 550 -45.42 -19.13 -1.64
CA ALA A 550 -44.76 -20.23 -2.31
C ALA A 550 -43.44 -20.52 -1.57
N PRO A 551 -43.01 -21.79 -1.45
CA PRO A 551 -41.70 -22.09 -0.91
C PRO A 551 -40.63 -21.31 -1.70
N PRO A 552 -39.58 -20.78 -1.04
CA PRO A 552 -38.53 -20.03 -1.73
C PRO A 552 -37.97 -20.87 -2.88
N GLU A 553 -37.92 -20.28 -4.07
CA GLU A 553 -37.43 -20.95 -5.26
C GLU A 553 -35.94 -21.28 -5.05
N LYS A 554 -35.57 -22.56 -5.15
CA LYS A 554 -34.20 -23.00 -4.85
C LYS A 554 -33.21 -22.35 -5.83
N VAL A 555 -32.20 -21.66 -5.31
CA VAL A 555 -31.27 -20.85 -6.12
C VAL A 555 -30.06 -21.69 -6.52
N LYS A 556 -29.83 -21.81 -7.83
CA LYS A 556 -28.60 -22.41 -8.36
C LYS A 556 -27.44 -21.43 -8.23
N VAL A 557 -26.38 -21.85 -7.57
CA VAL A 557 -25.17 -21.06 -7.37
C VAL A 557 -24.05 -21.59 -8.26
N ARG A 558 -23.32 -20.66 -8.91
CA ARG A 558 -22.05 -20.92 -9.60
C ARG A 558 -20.94 -20.11 -8.94
N THR A 559 -19.78 -20.73 -8.72
CA THR A 559 -18.57 -20.01 -8.31
C THR A 559 -18.05 -19.18 -9.48
N LEU A 560 -18.01 -17.85 -9.31
CA LEU A 560 -17.51 -16.92 -10.31
C LEU A 560 -16.09 -16.48 -9.93
N ALA A 561 -15.18 -16.47 -10.90
CA ALA A 561 -13.87 -15.85 -10.72
C ALA A 561 -14.03 -14.34 -10.46
N VAL A 562 -13.10 -13.73 -9.73
CA VAL A 562 -13.13 -12.29 -9.40
C VAL A 562 -13.35 -11.41 -10.63
N GLU A 563 -12.78 -11.78 -11.78
CA GLU A 563 -12.86 -11.03 -13.05
C GLU A 563 -14.21 -11.17 -13.78
N GLN A 564 -15.09 -12.08 -13.34
CA GLN A 564 -16.39 -12.37 -13.96
C GLN A 564 -17.58 -11.82 -13.16
N ARG A 565 -17.34 -11.21 -11.99
CA ARG A 565 -18.41 -10.73 -11.09
C ARG A 565 -18.87 -9.31 -11.44
N THR A 566 -20.17 -9.13 -11.51
CA THR A 566 -20.81 -7.83 -11.78
C THR A 566 -21.26 -7.13 -10.50
N GLU A 567 -21.63 -5.85 -10.58
CA GLU A 567 -22.27 -5.13 -9.47
C GLU A 567 -23.56 -5.83 -8.99
N GLU A 568 -24.33 -6.41 -9.91
CA GLU A 568 -25.55 -7.16 -9.59
C GLU A 568 -25.27 -8.46 -8.83
N ASP A 569 -24.13 -9.11 -9.07
CA ASP A 569 -23.71 -10.29 -8.30
C ASP A 569 -23.40 -9.94 -6.84
N ILE A 570 -22.97 -8.70 -6.59
CA ILE A 570 -22.56 -8.24 -5.26
C ILE A 570 -23.75 -7.65 -4.51
N GLU A 571 -24.37 -6.60 -5.05
CA GLU A 571 -25.47 -5.89 -4.37
C GLU A 571 -26.83 -6.59 -4.54
N GLY A 572 -26.98 -7.46 -5.55
CA GLY A 572 -28.24 -8.13 -5.86
C GLY A 572 -29.15 -7.32 -6.81
N SER A 573 -30.25 -7.93 -7.23
CA SER A 573 -31.28 -7.34 -8.10
C SER A 573 -32.68 -7.80 -7.66
N HIS A 574 -33.77 -7.40 -8.34
CA HIS A 574 -35.14 -7.73 -7.94
C HIS A 574 -35.36 -9.26 -7.78
N GLY A 575 -35.31 -9.76 -6.53
CA GLY A 575 -35.48 -11.18 -6.18
C GLY A 575 -34.17 -11.94 -5.89
N ASN A 576 -32.99 -11.32 -6.02
CA ASN A 576 -31.69 -11.91 -5.74
C ASN A 576 -30.93 -11.06 -4.71
N ASP A 577 -30.56 -11.67 -3.57
CA ASP A 577 -29.88 -10.96 -2.47
C ASP A 577 -28.35 -10.85 -2.64
N GLY A 578 -27.82 -11.05 -3.84
CA GLY A 578 -26.39 -10.84 -4.15
C GLY A 578 -25.47 -11.64 -3.24
N LEU A 579 -24.54 -10.97 -2.55
CA LEU A 579 -23.63 -11.61 -1.57
C LEU A 579 -24.31 -12.26 -0.37
N LEU A 580 -25.56 -11.90 -0.06
CA LEU A 580 -26.28 -12.42 1.11
C LEU A 580 -27.31 -13.51 0.75
N LEU A 581 -27.20 -14.06 -0.47
CA LEU A 581 -27.96 -15.22 -0.88
C LEU A 581 -27.77 -16.40 0.09
N GLY A 582 -28.90 -17.04 0.40
CA GLY A 582 -28.97 -18.26 1.19
C GLY A 582 -28.96 -18.06 2.69
N ARG A 583 -29.74 -17.08 3.18
CA ARG A 583 -29.89 -16.80 4.61
C ARG A 583 -30.47 -18.03 5.37
N PRO A 584 -29.79 -18.52 6.43
CA PRO A 584 -30.32 -19.51 7.37
C PRO A 584 -31.53 -18.98 8.16
N LEU A 585 -32.31 -19.88 8.77
CA LEU A 585 -33.43 -19.47 9.64
C LEU A 585 -32.95 -18.80 10.94
N GLU A 586 -31.78 -19.19 11.39
CA GLU A 586 -31.14 -18.73 12.63
C GLU A 586 -30.55 -17.32 12.48
N GLU A 587 -30.25 -16.87 11.25
CA GLU A 587 -29.67 -15.56 10.99
C GLU A 587 -30.76 -14.47 10.92
N PRO A 588 -30.56 -13.33 11.62
CA PRO A 588 -31.54 -12.25 11.67
C PRO A 588 -31.75 -11.57 10.31
N ASP A 589 -33.00 -11.23 10.00
CA ASP A 589 -33.40 -10.47 8.81
C ASP A 589 -33.17 -8.94 8.97
N GLN A 590 -32.02 -8.56 9.53
CA GLN A 590 -31.68 -7.17 9.79
C GLN A 590 -30.70 -6.66 8.72
N PRO A 591 -30.90 -5.47 8.14
CA PRO A 591 -29.96 -4.91 7.18
C PRO A 591 -28.63 -4.56 7.87
N ILE A 592 -27.53 -5.17 7.45
CA ILE A 592 -26.22 -4.99 8.09
C ILE A 592 -25.54 -3.71 7.58
N THR A 593 -25.15 -3.71 6.30
CA THR A 593 -24.55 -2.58 5.57
C THR A 593 -24.63 -2.86 4.05
N GLU A 594 -24.05 -1.99 3.23
CA GLU A 594 -23.89 -2.21 1.78
C GLU A 594 -23.03 -3.46 1.51
N LYS A 595 -23.44 -4.34 0.58
CA LYS A 595 -22.84 -5.68 0.45
C LYS A 595 -21.38 -5.62 -0.01
N SER A 596 -21.05 -4.65 -0.86
CA SER A 596 -19.67 -4.34 -1.24
C SER A 596 -18.77 -4.02 -0.03
N LEU A 597 -19.29 -3.40 1.04
CA LEU A 597 -18.50 -3.13 2.26
C LEU A 597 -18.25 -4.41 3.08
N LEU A 598 -19.18 -5.36 3.08
CA LEU A 598 -19.00 -6.67 3.73
C LEU A 598 -17.87 -7.45 3.09
N GLU A 599 -17.79 -7.43 1.75
CA GLU A 599 -16.72 -8.12 1.05
C GLU A 599 -15.35 -7.48 1.28
N ILE A 600 -15.29 -6.14 1.38
CA ILE A 600 -14.06 -5.44 1.76
C ILE A 600 -13.67 -5.82 3.20
N LEU A 601 -14.63 -5.91 4.12
CA LEU A 601 -14.38 -6.35 5.51
C LEU A 601 -13.80 -7.77 5.57
N ASP A 602 -14.36 -8.72 4.82
CA ASP A 602 -13.80 -10.08 4.69
C ASP A 602 -12.35 -10.03 4.16
N GLY A 603 -12.08 -9.21 3.14
CA GLY A 603 -10.72 -9.01 2.63
C GLY A 603 -9.76 -8.37 3.64
N VAL A 604 -10.24 -7.51 4.56
CA VAL A 604 -9.46 -6.96 5.67
C VAL A 604 -9.04 -8.05 6.66
N VAL A 605 -9.96 -8.95 7.02
CA VAL A 605 -9.66 -10.10 7.88
C VAL A 605 -8.60 -10.98 7.23
N MET A 606 -8.77 -11.28 5.93
CA MET A 606 -7.81 -12.09 5.19
C MET A 606 -6.43 -11.43 5.06
N MET A 607 -6.38 -10.10 4.82
CA MET A 607 -5.12 -9.36 4.82
C MET A 607 -4.37 -9.49 6.15
N TYR A 608 -5.09 -9.41 7.27
CA TYR A 608 -4.46 -9.54 8.59
C TYR A 608 -3.78 -10.90 8.75
N ASN A 609 -4.44 -11.96 8.30
CA ASN A 609 -3.91 -13.32 8.32
C ASN A 609 -2.65 -13.47 7.45
N LEU A 610 -2.65 -12.89 6.25
CA LEU A 610 -1.57 -13.09 5.27
C LEU A 610 -0.24 -12.47 5.70
N SER A 611 -0.23 -11.29 6.34
CA SER A 611 1.04 -10.57 6.57
C SER A 611 1.09 -9.65 7.79
N VAL A 612 -0.03 -9.04 8.20
CA VAL A 612 -0.02 -7.95 9.19
C VAL A 612 0.47 -8.42 10.56
N HIS A 613 -0.03 -9.56 11.04
CA HIS A 613 0.34 -10.07 12.36
C HIS A 613 1.86 -10.29 12.51
N GLN A 614 2.49 -10.92 11.51
CA GLN A 614 3.93 -11.19 11.51
C GLN A 614 4.75 -9.89 11.58
N GLN A 615 4.26 -8.83 10.92
CA GLN A 615 4.93 -7.52 10.90
C GLN A 615 4.77 -6.76 12.21
N LEU A 616 3.60 -6.87 12.86
CA LEU A 616 3.42 -6.36 14.21
C LEU A 616 4.41 -7.00 15.19
N GLY A 617 4.71 -8.30 15.06
CA GLY A 617 5.72 -8.96 15.90
C GLY A 617 7.15 -8.44 15.67
N LYS A 618 7.55 -8.22 14.41
CA LYS A 618 8.91 -7.73 14.07
C LYS A 618 9.22 -6.35 14.66
N MET A 619 8.20 -5.51 14.84
CA MET A 619 8.37 -4.15 15.34
C MET A 619 8.57 -4.10 16.87
N VAL A 620 8.25 -5.17 17.60
CA VAL A 620 8.48 -5.31 19.05
C VAL A 620 9.97 -5.43 19.35
N VAL A 621 10.76 -5.99 18.44
CA VAL A 621 12.22 -6.15 18.57
C VAL A 621 12.91 -4.82 18.92
N VAL A 622 12.42 -3.68 18.44
CA VAL A 622 13.00 -2.37 18.79
C VAL A 622 12.76 -2.03 20.26
N SER A 623 11.62 -2.42 20.83
CA SER A 623 11.35 -2.30 22.26
C SER A 623 12.26 -3.21 23.09
N ASP A 624 12.48 -4.44 22.62
CA ASP A 624 13.39 -5.40 23.26
C ASP A 624 14.84 -4.87 23.24
N ASP A 625 15.29 -4.33 22.09
CA ASP A 625 16.59 -3.66 21.97
C ASP A 625 16.71 -2.48 22.97
N VAL A 626 15.67 -1.64 23.11
CA VAL A 626 15.69 -0.54 24.09
C VAL A 626 15.87 -1.09 25.51
N HIS A 627 15.18 -2.18 25.84
CA HIS A 627 15.29 -2.82 27.15
C HIS A 627 16.70 -3.39 27.39
N GLU A 628 17.25 -4.16 26.44
CA GLU A 628 18.59 -4.75 26.54
C GLU A 628 19.68 -3.68 26.74
N TYR A 629 19.64 -2.60 25.96
CA TYR A 629 20.60 -1.50 26.09
C TYR A 629 20.39 -0.69 27.38
N ALA A 630 19.17 -0.57 27.89
CA ALA A 630 18.91 0.08 29.18
C ALA A 630 19.50 -0.72 30.35
N VAL A 631 19.34 -2.06 30.34
CA VAL A 631 19.97 -2.96 31.33
C VAL A 631 21.49 -2.89 31.22
N ALA A 632 22.05 -2.98 30.02
CA ALA A 632 23.50 -2.91 29.80
C ALA A 632 24.11 -1.57 30.27
N LEU A 633 23.38 -0.45 30.08
CA LEU A 633 23.81 0.86 30.56
C LEU A 633 23.83 0.90 32.09
N LYS A 634 22.77 0.41 32.75
CA LYS A 634 22.69 0.33 34.21
C LYS A 634 23.82 -0.53 34.79
N ASP A 635 24.07 -1.70 34.23
CA ASP A 635 25.18 -2.57 34.63
C ASP A 635 26.54 -1.88 34.48
N THR A 636 26.71 -1.08 33.42
CA THR A 636 27.92 -0.30 33.19
C THR A 636 28.08 0.82 34.23
N GLU A 637 26.99 1.50 34.58
CA GLU A 637 26.98 2.52 35.65
C GLU A 637 27.30 1.92 37.02
N GLU A 638 26.77 0.73 37.34
CA GLU A 638 27.14 0.01 38.56
C GLU A 638 28.61 -0.42 38.56
N LYS A 639 29.16 -0.87 37.42
CA LYS A 639 30.59 -1.20 37.28
C LYS A 639 31.47 0.03 37.46
N ILE A 640 31.05 1.19 36.96
CA ILE A 640 31.74 2.47 37.18
C ILE A 640 31.73 2.83 38.67
N ALA A 641 30.57 2.71 39.34
CA ALA A 641 30.45 3.00 40.76
C ALA A 641 31.31 2.08 41.65
N ARG A 642 31.52 0.82 41.23
CA ARG A 642 32.36 -0.17 41.91
C ARG A 642 33.84 -0.12 41.48
N CYS A 643 34.21 0.71 40.51
CA CYS A 643 35.56 0.74 39.96
C CYS A 643 36.56 1.35 40.97
N PRO A 644 37.64 0.64 41.32
CA PRO A 644 38.64 1.18 42.24
C PRO A 644 39.44 2.32 41.59
N SER A 645 39.65 3.41 42.33
CA SER A 645 40.30 4.64 41.87
C SER A 645 41.77 4.51 41.41
N ARG A 646 42.35 3.31 41.49
CA ARG A 646 43.72 3.00 41.02
C ARG A 646 43.78 2.50 39.56
N ARG A 647 42.66 2.12 38.94
CA ARG A 647 42.59 1.57 37.56
C ARG A 647 41.89 2.54 36.61
N LEU A 648 42.59 3.63 36.27
CA LEU A 648 42.09 4.68 35.37
C LEU A 648 41.86 4.15 33.94
N ASP A 649 42.65 3.17 33.51
CA ASP A 649 42.51 2.47 32.23
C ASP A 649 41.14 1.81 32.06
N ILE A 650 40.66 1.13 33.10
CA ILE A 650 39.34 0.48 33.10
C ILE A 650 38.23 1.53 33.18
N LEU A 651 38.41 2.58 33.99
CA LEU A 651 37.42 3.64 34.14
C LEU A 651 37.19 4.38 32.81
N GLU A 652 38.25 4.69 32.05
CA GLU A 652 38.13 5.32 30.73
C GLU A 652 37.36 4.43 29.74
N GLU A 653 37.61 3.12 29.73
CA GLU A 653 36.93 2.20 28.82
C GLU A 653 35.45 2.00 29.19
N LEU A 654 35.15 1.95 30.49
CA LEU A 654 33.76 1.93 30.99
C LEU A 654 33.03 3.23 30.67
N GLN A 655 33.68 4.39 30.77
CA GLN A 655 33.09 5.68 30.39
C GLN A 655 32.82 5.78 28.88
N LYS A 656 33.73 5.26 28.04
CA LYS A 656 33.48 5.14 26.59
C LYS A 656 32.28 4.24 26.32
N SER A 657 32.23 3.07 26.97
CA SER A 657 31.12 2.12 26.84
C SER A 657 29.79 2.75 27.28
N GLN A 658 29.77 3.46 28.41
CA GLN A 658 28.61 4.20 28.90
C GLN A 658 28.12 5.21 27.85
N LYS A 659 29.03 5.99 27.26
CA LYS A 659 28.68 6.96 26.22
C LYS A 659 28.09 6.29 24.98
N VAL A 660 28.68 5.19 24.52
CA VAL A 660 28.19 4.42 23.36
C VAL A 660 26.80 3.85 23.63
N PHE A 661 26.58 3.23 24.79
CA PHE A 661 25.28 2.69 25.17
C PHE A 661 24.23 3.80 25.33
N ALA A 662 24.57 4.92 25.96
CA ALA A 662 23.66 6.06 26.11
C ALA A 662 23.28 6.68 24.76
N GLU A 663 24.23 6.86 23.84
CA GLU A 663 23.95 7.36 22.48
C GLU A 663 23.06 6.41 21.69
N LYS A 664 23.32 5.09 21.78
CA LYS A 664 22.52 4.06 21.12
C LYS A 664 21.10 3.99 21.69
N LEU A 665 20.96 4.04 23.01
CA LEU A 665 19.69 4.03 23.70
C LEU A 665 18.86 5.29 23.38
N ASN A 666 19.51 6.45 23.29
CA ASN A 666 18.88 7.70 22.84
C ASN A 666 18.38 7.62 21.39
N HIS A 667 19.09 6.92 20.51
CA HIS A 667 18.66 6.67 19.14
C HIS A 667 17.45 5.71 19.10
N LEU A 668 17.55 4.58 19.81
CA LEU A 668 16.49 3.57 19.87
C LEU A 668 15.21 4.12 20.52
N SER A 669 15.31 4.89 21.60
CA SER A 669 14.17 5.54 22.29
C SER A 669 13.37 6.44 21.34
N ARG A 670 14.05 7.28 20.54
CA ARG A 670 13.37 8.14 19.55
C ARG A 670 12.75 7.33 18.40
N ARG A 671 13.41 6.24 17.98
CA ARG A 671 12.85 5.33 16.98
C ARG A 671 11.61 4.60 17.52
N LEU A 672 11.63 4.20 18.79
CA LEU A 672 10.49 3.59 19.47
C LEU A 672 9.33 4.60 19.61
N ALA A 673 9.61 5.87 19.91
CA ALA A 673 8.59 6.93 19.90
C ALA A 673 7.88 7.03 18.54
N TRP A 674 8.63 6.93 17.43
CA TRP A 674 8.05 6.90 16.08
C TRP A 674 7.15 5.68 15.87
N ILE A 675 7.66 4.49 16.20
CA ILE A 675 6.91 3.23 16.07
C ILE A 675 5.63 3.26 16.90
N ASN A 676 5.68 3.78 18.13
CA ASN A 676 4.52 3.94 19.00
C ASN A 676 3.50 4.94 18.43
N ALA A 677 3.95 5.97 17.71
CA ALA A 677 3.05 6.91 17.06
C ALA A 677 2.39 6.32 15.80
N THR A 678 3.10 5.50 15.01
CA THR A 678 2.59 4.98 13.72
C THR A 678 1.91 3.61 13.81
N ILE A 679 2.33 2.76 14.75
CA ILE A 679 1.98 1.32 14.81
C ILE A 679 1.35 0.93 16.15
N TYR A 680 1.99 1.26 17.28
CA TYR A 680 1.50 0.86 18.62
C TYR A 680 0.71 1.94 19.35
N SER A 681 0.03 2.81 18.60
CA SER A 681 -0.81 3.86 19.18
C SER A 681 -2.08 3.24 19.77
N LYS A 682 -2.73 3.98 20.70
CA LYS A 682 -4.01 3.56 21.29
C LYS A 682 -5.09 3.35 20.23
N GLU A 683 -5.12 4.18 19.20
CA GLU A 683 -6.05 4.06 18.08
C GLU A 683 -5.80 2.76 17.29
N LYS A 684 -4.54 2.42 17.01
CA LYS A 684 -4.20 1.18 16.29
C LYS A 684 -4.51 -0.07 17.12
N MET A 685 -4.34 0.00 18.43
CA MET A 685 -4.79 -1.04 19.35
C MET A 685 -6.31 -1.25 19.26
N LEU A 686 -7.08 -0.16 19.24
CA LEU A 686 -8.54 -0.22 19.11
C LEU A 686 -8.98 -0.80 17.76
N ASP A 687 -8.23 -0.56 16.67
CA ASP A 687 -8.48 -1.19 15.38
C ASP A 687 -8.28 -2.72 15.42
N VAL A 688 -7.20 -3.19 16.04
CA VAL A 688 -6.95 -4.64 16.22
C VAL A 688 -8.01 -5.26 17.13
N TYR A 689 -8.41 -4.56 18.20
CA TYR A 689 -9.51 -4.99 19.06
C TYR A 689 -10.85 -5.05 18.33
N TRP A 690 -11.13 -4.07 17.48
CA TRP A 690 -12.31 -4.07 16.63
C TRP A 690 -12.29 -5.27 15.66
N LEU A 691 -11.15 -5.54 15.01
CA LEU A 691 -11.00 -6.71 14.14
C LEU A 691 -11.22 -8.03 14.89
N LEU A 692 -10.66 -8.16 16.11
CA LEU A 692 -10.92 -9.31 16.98
C LEU A 692 -12.42 -9.48 17.23
N ARG A 693 -13.14 -8.41 17.55
CA ARG A 693 -14.59 -8.46 17.78
C ARG A 693 -15.37 -8.86 16.53
N VAL A 694 -14.98 -8.37 15.36
CA VAL A 694 -15.58 -8.79 14.07
C VAL A 694 -15.41 -10.30 13.89
N CYS A 695 -14.21 -10.84 14.11
CA CYS A 695 -13.97 -12.28 14.01
C CYS A 695 -14.79 -13.09 15.02
N ILE A 696 -14.85 -12.66 16.28
CA ILE A 696 -15.63 -13.32 17.33
C ILE A 696 -17.10 -13.43 16.93
N ARG A 697 -17.71 -12.31 16.54
CA ARG A 697 -19.11 -12.30 16.14
C ARG A 697 -19.36 -13.13 14.90
N THR A 698 -18.46 -13.05 13.93
CA THR A 698 -18.52 -13.89 12.72
C THR A 698 -18.53 -15.38 13.08
N ILE A 699 -17.70 -15.78 14.06
CA ILE A 699 -17.68 -17.16 14.57
C ILE A 699 -18.99 -17.49 15.29
N GLU A 700 -19.49 -16.63 16.17
CA GLU A 700 -20.76 -16.84 16.91
C GLU A 700 -21.95 -17.01 15.95
N HIS A 701 -22.06 -16.14 14.95
CA HIS A 701 -23.07 -16.22 13.91
C HIS A 701 -22.92 -17.48 13.06
N SER A 702 -21.69 -17.85 12.68
CA SER A 702 -21.45 -19.06 11.87
C SER A 702 -21.74 -20.34 12.65
N ASP A 703 -21.39 -20.39 13.93
CA ASP A 703 -21.67 -21.52 14.84
C ASP A 703 -23.18 -21.77 14.95
N SER A 704 -23.99 -20.70 14.98
CA SER A 704 -25.45 -20.80 15.00
C SER A 704 -26.06 -21.50 13.77
N THR A 705 -25.32 -21.62 12.66
CA THR A 705 -25.77 -22.30 11.44
C THR A 705 -25.62 -23.83 11.48
N GLY A 706 -25.04 -24.37 12.57
CA GLY A 706 -24.83 -25.80 12.79
C GLY A 706 -23.84 -26.38 11.78
N SER A 707 -24.23 -27.44 11.06
CA SER A 707 -23.38 -28.11 10.05
C SER A 707 -22.76 -27.19 8.99
N LEU A 708 -23.38 -26.03 8.68
CA LEU A 708 -22.81 -25.06 7.74
C LEU A 708 -21.59 -24.31 8.30
N PHE A 709 -21.33 -24.36 9.61
CA PHE A 709 -20.13 -23.84 10.24
C PHE A 709 -18.84 -24.40 9.62
N ALA A 710 -18.90 -25.65 9.12
CA ALA A 710 -17.79 -26.31 8.44
C ALA A 710 -17.27 -25.54 7.21
N PHE A 711 -18.09 -24.68 6.59
CA PHE A 711 -17.69 -23.85 5.45
C PHE A 711 -16.90 -22.60 5.82
N MET A 712 -16.83 -22.23 7.10
CA MET A 712 -16.09 -21.04 7.55
C MET A 712 -14.59 -21.18 7.20
N PRO A 713 -13.96 -20.15 6.61
CA PRO A 713 -12.52 -20.17 6.37
C PRO A 713 -11.74 -20.24 7.69
N GLU A 714 -10.74 -21.11 7.74
CA GLU A 714 -9.93 -21.35 8.95
C GLU A 714 -9.22 -20.07 9.44
N PHE A 715 -8.88 -19.18 8.51
CA PHE A 715 -8.17 -17.95 8.84
C PHE A 715 -8.93 -17.04 9.81
N TYR A 716 -10.27 -17.15 9.93
CA TYR A 716 -11.01 -16.37 10.94
C TYR A 716 -10.61 -16.74 12.37
N LEU A 717 -10.38 -18.03 12.65
CA LEU A 717 -9.87 -18.48 13.94
C LEU A 717 -8.44 -18.00 14.15
N ASN A 718 -7.59 -18.14 13.12
CA ASN A 718 -6.19 -17.69 13.18
C ASN A 718 -6.10 -16.19 13.45
N VAL A 719 -6.91 -15.36 12.79
CA VAL A 719 -6.96 -13.91 13.02
C VAL A 719 -7.44 -13.59 14.43
N ALA A 720 -8.46 -14.29 14.96
CA ALA A 720 -8.92 -14.08 16.32
C ALA A 720 -7.82 -14.39 17.36
N MET A 721 -7.14 -15.53 17.22
CA MET A 721 -6.03 -15.92 18.10
C MET A 721 -4.85 -14.95 18.00
N ASN A 722 -4.45 -14.60 16.78
CA ASN A 722 -3.32 -13.71 16.50
C ASN A 722 -3.60 -12.27 16.94
N SER A 723 -4.82 -11.78 16.78
CA SER A 723 -5.23 -10.45 17.27
C SER A 723 -5.23 -10.40 18.80
N TYR A 724 -5.74 -11.44 19.47
CA TYR A 724 -5.64 -11.55 20.92
C TYR A 724 -4.19 -11.58 21.41
N SER A 725 -3.33 -12.39 20.78
CA SER A 725 -1.89 -12.45 21.07
C SER A 725 -1.22 -11.08 20.88
N ALA A 726 -1.53 -10.38 19.79
CA ALA A 726 -0.99 -9.05 19.53
C ALA A 726 -1.40 -8.03 20.60
N LEU A 727 -2.68 -7.99 20.98
CA LEU A 727 -3.20 -7.11 22.04
C LEU A 727 -2.55 -7.39 23.40
N LYS A 728 -2.22 -8.65 23.68
CA LYS A 728 -1.58 -9.07 24.92
C LYS A 728 -0.09 -8.74 24.96
N ASN A 729 0.62 -8.95 23.86
CA ASN A 729 2.08 -9.03 23.85
C ASN A 729 2.79 -7.87 23.16
N TYR A 730 2.14 -7.17 22.22
CA TYR A 730 2.84 -6.21 21.35
C TYR A 730 2.61 -4.75 21.74
N PHE A 731 1.46 -4.43 22.34
CA PHE A 731 1.16 -3.06 22.77
C PHE A 731 1.77 -2.78 24.16
N SER A 732 2.21 -1.54 24.35
CA SER A 732 2.85 -1.07 25.60
C SER A 732 1.95 -1.29 26.83
N PRO A 733 2.51 -1.50 28.03
CA PRO A 733 1.73 -1.54 29.28
C PRO A 733 0.87 -0.30 29.54
N SER A 734 1.22 0.86 28.98
CA SER A 734 0.40 2.08 29.05
C SER A 734 -0.88 2.01 28.21
N ASN A 735 -0.92 1.10 27.23
CA ASN A 735 -2.08 0.77 26.42
C ASN A 735 -2.43 -0.71 26.71
N CYS A 736 -2.78 -1.02 27.95
CA CYS A 736 -3.01 -2.39 28.35
C CYS A 736 -4.41 -2.89 27.98
N MET A 737 -4.51 -4.21 27.80
CA MET A 737 -5.77 -4.92 27.57
C MET A 737 -6.81 -4.68 28.68
N GLU A 738 -6.39 -4.29 29.89
CA GLU A 738 -7.27 -4.05 31.04
C GLU A 738 -8.16 -2.81 30.85
N GLU A 739 -7.79 -1.86 29.98
CA GLU A 739 -8.61 -0.70 29.62
C GLU A 739 -9.67 -1.01 28.54
N LEU A 740 -9.65 -2.21 27.95
CA LEU A 740 -10.58 -2.56 26.87
C LEU A 740 -11.97 -2.97 27.42
N PRO A 741 -13.08 -2.61 26.75
CA PRO A 741 -14.42 -3.02 27.16
C PRO A 741 -14.55 -4.54 27.35
N GLY A 742 -15.23 -4.99 28.40
CA GLY A 742 -15.16 -6.32 29.04
C GLY A 742 -15.55 -7.59 28.26
N ILE A 743 -15.31 -7.68 26.94
CA ILE A 743 -15.67 -8.85 26.11
C ILE A 743 -14.61 -9.98 26.20
N ILE A 744 -13.37 -9.66 26.58
CA ILE A 744 -12.23 -10.60 26.50
C ILE A 744 -12.35 -11.77 27.49
N LYS A 745 -12.94 -11.54 28.68
CA LYS A 745 -13.21 -12.63 29.64
C LYS A 745 -14.28 -13.60 29.14
N SER A 746 -15.25 -13.12 28.35
CA SER A 746 -16.25 -13.97 27.68
C SER A 746 -15.64 -14.79 26.56
N PHE A 747 -14.78 -14.18 25.73
CA PHE A 747 -14.11 -14.83 24.61
C PHE A 747 -13.30 -16.07 25.01
N LEU A 748 -12.46 -15.99 26.06
CA LEU A 748 -11.70 -17.16 26.53
C LEU A 748 -12.60 -18.28 27.07
N SER A 749 -13.75 -17.93 27.66
CA SER A 749 -14.74 -18.89 28.13
C SER A 749 -15.49 -19.55 26.96
N GLN A 750 -15.90 -18.76 25.96
CA GLN A 750 -16.64 -19.20 24.78
C GLN A 750 -15.76 -19.99 23.79
N LEU A 751 -14.51 -19.59 23.53
CA LEU A 751 -13.59 -20.37 22.69
C LEU A 751 -13.31 -21.75 23.29
N SER A 752 -13.15 -21.83 24.61
CA SER A 752 -13.01 -23.11 25.30
C SER A 752 -14.27 -23.99 25.16
N GLY A 753 -15.45 -23.38 25.16
CA GLY A 753 -16.73 -24.06 24.95
C GLY A 753 -16.92 -24.53 23.52
N ASN A 754 -16.68 -23.65 22.55
CA ASN A 754 -16.92 -23.90 21.13
C ASN A 754 -15.84 -24.82 20.52
N MET A 755 -14.57 -24.73 20.94
CA MET A 755 -13.55 -25.72 20.56
C MET A 755 -13.84 -27.10 21.16
N LYS A 756 -14.39 -27.17 22.38
CA LYS A 756 -14.84 -28.45 22.95
C LYS A 756 -16.03 -29.02 22.20
N SER A 757 -16.93 -28.19 21.69
CA SER A 757 -18.02 -28.63 20.81
C SER A 757 -17.48 -29.15 19.48
N LEU A 758 -16.56 -28.42 18.84
CA LEU A 758 -15.93 -28.80 17.57
C LEU A 758 -15.13 -30.12 17.67
N CYS A 759 -14.39 -30.32 18.77
CA CYS A 759 -13.66 -31.57 19.02
C CYS A 759 -14.56 -32.74 19.46
N ASN A 760 -15.83 -32.50 19.81
CA ASN A 760 -16.78 -33.55 20.16
C ASN A 760 -17.70 -33.93 18.98
N GLU A 761 -17.82 -33.07 17.96
CA GLU A 761 -18.62 -33.32 16.75
C GLU A 761 -17.79 -33.82 15.53
N LEU A 762 -16.46 -33.63 15.55
CA LEU A 762 -15.49 -34.31 14.68
C LEU A 762 -15.03 -35.63 15.31
#